data_AF-A0AAD5P5C6-F1
#
_entry.id   AF-A0AAD5P5C6-F1
#
_cell.length_a   1.000
_cell.length_b   1.000
_cell.length_c   1.000
_cell.angle_alpha   90.00
_cell.angle_beta   90.00
_cell.angle_gamma   90.00
#
_symmetry.space_group_name_H-M   'P 1'
#
loop_
_entity.id
_entity.type
_entity.pdbx_description
1 polymer ?
#
loop_
_entity_poly.entity_id
_entity_poly.type
_entity_poly.pdbx_seq_one_letter_code
_entity_poly.pdbx_strand_id
1 'polypeptide(L)'
;MTKSNSIFVFFIFLSFLNLSFTWAASISVYETFLQCLTNHTTNQTDNISNIVYTRTNPSYTSVLRAYIRNARFNVSSAPKPSIIITPLQESHVQATIICSKQVGYQLKIRSGGHDYEGISYISDTQFFILDMFNFRSISVDIVQESAWVGAGATLGEVYYRIWEKSKVHGFPAGVCPTVGVGGHLSGAGYGNMLRKYGLSVDNVVDAKIVDVQGRILDRKAMGEDLFWAIKGGGGASFGVILSYKIKLVTVPKTVTVFRIEKLIEAGGTDMAYKFQIVAPTTDNNLFLRMLLQPVTRNKTKTVRVSVLSLYLGDSNSLVSLLAKEYPELGLKKENCLEMSWIDSVLWWANFDNGTNPDVLLDRNLDSSSFLKRKSDYVQKPIPKSSLNLLWKKMIELGKPGLVFNAYGGRMNEIASTETPFPHRAGNLYKIQYSVNWAEPGAESDKNFISQIRSLHSFMTPFVSNNPRSAYLNYRDLDIGVNQNGKESFNEGKVYGEKYFNGNFDRLVKVKTMVDPNNFFRNEQSIPTLPIADSISGVTFTATSTWKLIGRCLTNHTTNQTDNISNIVYTRTNPSYTSVLRAYIRNARFNVSSAPKPSIIITPLQESHVQATIICTKQVGYQLKIRSGGHDYEGNSYISDTQFFILDMFNLRSISVDIDQESAWVGAGATLGEVYYRIWEKSKVHGFPAGACPTVGVGGHISGAGYGNMLRKHGLTVDNVVDAKIVDVQGRILDRKAMGEDLFWAIKGGGGASFGVILSYKIKLVTVPKTVTVFRIEKLIEAGGTDMAYKFQIVAPTTDNNLFLRMLLQPVTINKTKTLRVSVLSLYLGDSNSLVSLLAKEYP
;
A
#
# COMPACT_ATOMS: atom_id res chain seq x y z
N MET A 1 71.03 -34.73 18.70
CA MET A 1 71.13 -34.59 17.23
C MET A 1 70.58 -33.22 16.84
N THR A 2 71.36 -32.48 16.03
CA THR A 2 71.03 -31.22 15.31
C THR A 2 70.60 -30.00 16.16
N LYS A 3 71.53 -29.07 16.46
CA LYS A 3 71.85 -27.81 15.71
C LYS A 3 70.82 -26.70 16.01
N SER A 4 71.14 -25.44 16.33
CA SER A 4 72.39 -24.67 16.33
C SER A 4 72.14 -23.30 16.99
N ASN A 5 73.11 -22.84 17.79
CA ASN A 5 73.71 -21.49 17.99
C ASN A 5 73.03 -20.26 17.33
N SER A 6 73.13 -19.03 17.83
CA SER A 6 74.28 -18.42 18.49
C SER A 6 73.91 -17.08 19.15
N ILE A 7 74.57 -16.79 20.28
CA ILE A 7 74.72 -15.46 20.87
C ILE A 7 75.82 -14.72 20.06
N PHE A 8 75.61 -13.43 19.77
CA PHE A 8 76.70 -12.49 19.48
C PHE A 8 76.34 -11.08 19.95
N VAL A 9 77.33 -10.43 20.57
CA VAL A 9 77.30 -9.11 21.19
C VAL A 9 77.97 -8.10 20.25
N PHE A 10 77.61 -6.81 20.40
CA PHE A 10 78.38 -5.56 20.22
C PHE A 10 77.80 -4.48 19.26
N PHE A 11 77.31 -3.40 19.90
CA PHE A 11 77.41 -1.95 19.64
C PHE A 11 77.33 -1.35 18.21
N ILE A 12 76.54 -0.28 18.05
CA ILE A 12 76.96 1.14 17.94
C ILE A 12 75.74 2.03 17.57
N PHE A 13 75.59 3.13 18.33
CA PHE A 13 74.94 4.43 18.06
C PHE A 13 74.14 4.64 16.77
N LEU A 14 72.90 5.16 16.88
CA LEU A 14 72.46 6.33 16.08
C LEU A 14 71.16 6.98 16.65
N SER A 15 71.33 8.21 17.13
CA SER A 15 70.51 9.41 16.90
C SER A 15 68.97 9.36 17.09
N PHE A 16 68.54 10.10 18.10
CA PHE A 16 67.17 10.56 18.33
C PHE A 16 66.51 11.17 17.08
N LEU A 17 65.38 10.61 16.67
CA LEU A 17 64.33 11.32 15.93
C LEU A 17 63.01 11.09 16.66
N ASN A 18 62.59 12.13 17.40
CA ASN A 18 61.25 12.25 17.95
C ASN A 18 60.23 12.27 16.79
N LEU A 19 59.62 11.12 16.51
CA LEU A 19 58.33 11.08 15.82
C LEU A 19 57.25 11.01 16.90
N SER A 20 56.74 12.18 17.27
CA SER A 20 55.50 12.33 18.00
C SER A 20 54.38 11.69 17.18
N PHE A 21 54.03 10.45 17.48
CA PHE A 21 52.74 9.90 17.06
C PHE A 21 51.67 10.63 17.88
N THR A 22 51.12 11.71 17.32
CA THR A 22 49.84 12.23 17.78
C THR A 22 48.80 11.16 17.48
N TRP A 23 48.43 10.39 18.50
CA TRP A 23 47.18 9.66 18.51
C TRP A 23 46.06 10.70 18.41
N ALA A 24 45.49 10.89 17.22
CA ALA A 24 44.27 11.63 17.06
C ALA A 24 43.21 10.90 17.90
N ALA A 25 42.79 11.49 19.01
CA ALA A 25 41.72 10.96 19.84
C ALA A 25 40.47 10.80 18.96
N SER A 26 39.88 9.61 18.94
CA SER A 26 38.61 9.38 18.27
C SER A 26 37.56 10.31 18.87
N ILE A 27 37.13 11.32 18.13
CA ILE A 27 36.04 12.22 18.53
C ILE A 27 34.80 11.36 18.79
N SER A 28 34.16 11.53 19.95
CA SER A 28 32.99 10.72 20.30
C SER A 28 31.81 11.00 19.34
N VAL A 29 30.92 10.03 19.15
CA VAL A 29 29.70 10.20 18.33
C VAL A 29 28.86 11.40 18.80
N TYR A 30 28.85 11.65 20.12
CA TYR A 30 28.20 12.81 20.70
C TYR A 30 28.84 14.12 20.23
N GLU A 31 30.16 14.26 20.34
CA GLU A 31 30.86 15.48 19.91
C GLU A 31 30.69 15.72 18.41
N THR A 32 30.79 14.67 17.59
CA THR A 32 30.57 14.77 16.14
C THR A 32 29.15 15.21 15.81
N PHE A 33 28.15 14.62 16.48
CA PHE A 33 26.75 14.98 16.28
C PHE A 33 26.44 16.39 16.78
N LEU A 34 26.95 16.78 17.96
CA LEU A 34 26.73 18.10 18.56
C LEU A 34 27.40 19.20 17.73
N GLN A 35 28.60 18.97 17.23
CA GLN A 35 29.29 19.90 16.34
C GLN A 35 28.53 20.07 15.02
N CYS A 36 28.07 18.97 14.41
CA CYS A 36 27.22 19.03 13.23
C CYS A 36 25.93 19.82 13.51
N LEU A 37 25.27 19.53 14.65
CA LEU A 37 24.02 20.17 15.02
C LEU A 37 24.22 21.68 15.18
N THR A 38 25.25 22.09 15.92
CA THR A 38 25.65 23.49 16.10
C THR A 38 25.90 24.21 14.76
N ASN A 39 26.59 23.55 13.83
CA ASN A 39 26.91 24.13 12.51
C ASN A 39 25.68 24.29 11.60
N HIS A 40 24.66 23.43 11.77
CA HIS A 40 23.45 23.45 10.95
C HIS A 40 22.27 24.19 11.61
N THR A 41 22.46 24.74 12.80
CA THR A 41 21.50 25.63 13.46
C THR A 41 21.88 27.09 13.27
N THR A 42 20.90 27.93 12.92
CA THR A 42 21.11 29.31 12.44
C THR A 42 21.45 30.34 13.52
N ASN A 43 21.28 30.02 14.81
CA ASN A 43 21.51 30.96 15.91
C ASN A 43 22.65 30.49 16.82
N GLN A 44 23.75 31.26 16.85
CA GLN A 44 24.89 31.01 17.75
C GLN A 44 24.57 31.21 19.24
N THR A 45 23.39 31.75 19.59
CA THR A 45 22.91 31.93 20.96
C THR A 45 22.14 30.73 21.51
N ASP A 46 21.80 29.75 20.67
CA ASP A 46 21.09 28.57 21.14
C ASP A 46 22.05 27.67 21.92
N ASN A 47 21.75 27.46 23.21
CA ASN A 47 22.49 26.47 24.00
C ASN A 47 22.04 25.06 23.57
N ILE A 48 22.52 24.61 22.41
CA ILE A 48 22.17 23.33 21.76
C ILE A 48 22.45 22.13 22.68
N SER A 49 23.40 22.25 23.62
CA SER A 49 23.66 21.20 24.61
C SER A 49 22.45 20.91 25.51
N ASN A 50 21.55 21.89 25.71
CA ASN A 50 20.35 21.73 26.55
C ASN A 50 19.25 20.89 25.91
N ILE A 51 19.29 20.66 24.60
CA ILE A 51 18.29 19.84 23.89
C ILE A 51 18.81 18.45 23.54
N VAL A 52 20.07 18.14 23.83
CA VAL A 52 20.75 16.88 23.49
C VAL A 52 21.13 16.14 24.77
N TYR A 53 20.55 14.96 24.98
CA TYR A 53 20.80 14.14 26.17
C TYR A 53 21.53 12.86 25.80
N THR A 54 22.72 12.67 26.34
CA THR A 54 23.50 11.42 26.31
C THR A 54 23.30 10.64 27.59
N ARG A 55 23.73 9.38 27.64
CA ARG A 55 23.64 8.54 28.85
C ARG A 55 24.38 9.09 30.07
N THR A 56 25.35 9.99 29.88
CA THR A 56 26.09 10.66 30.96
C THR A 56 25.37 11.91 31.48
N ASN A 57 24.38 12.43 30.75
CA ASN A 57 23.57 13.56 31.20
C ASN A 57 22.64 13.12 32.35
N PRO A 58 22.61 13.83 33.50
CA PRO A 58 21.76 13.48 34.64
C PRO A 58 20.27 13.38 34.33
N SER A 59 19.78 14.13 33.34
CA SER A 59 18.36 14.15 32.92
C SER A 59 18.01 13.08 31.88
N TYR A 60 18.98 12.32 31.37
CA TYR A 60 18.74 11.36 30.29
C TYR A 60 17.64 10.34 30.62
N THR A 61 17.70 9.74 31.82
CA THR A 61 16.76 8.70 32.22
C THR A 61 15.34 9.25 32.40
N SER A 62 15.19 10.43 33.00
CA SER A 62 13.87 11.04 33.20
C SER A 62 13.25 11.47 31.86
N VAL A 63 14.03 12.07 30.97
CA VAL A 63 13.58 12.45 29.61
C VAL A 63 13.19 11.22 28.80
N LEU A 64 13.97 10.14 28.85
CA LEU A 64 13.64 8.91 28.17
C LEU A 64 12.31 8.33 28.66
N ARG A 65 12.16 8.19 29.98
CA ARG A 65 11.01 7.53 30.61
C ARG A 65 9.72 8.32 30.56
N ALA A 66 9.79 9.65 30.50
CA ALA A 66 8.64 10.56 30.54
C ALA A 66 7.50 10.16 29.60
N TYR A 67 7.81 9.60 28.42
CA TYR A 67 6.84 9.22 27.40
C TYR A 67 6.87 7.74 27.01
N ILE A 68 7.50 6.84 27.79
CA ILE A 68 7.35 5.40 27.55
C ILE A 68 5.98 4.97 28.10
N ARG A 69 5.09 4.43 27.25
CA ARG A 69 3.72 4.04 27.67
C ARG A 69 3.54 2.55 27.86
N ASN A 70 4.38 1.73 27.24
CA ASN A 70 4.36 0.28 27.38
C ASN A 70 5.56 -0.19 28.22
N ALA A 71 5.28 -0.66 29.44
CA ALA A 71 6.28 -1.01 30.45
C ALA A 71 7.19 -2.18 30.03
N ARG A 72 6.76 -3.01 29.07
CA ARG A 72 7.60 -4.06 28.44
C ARG A 72 8.93 -3.51 27.91
N PHE A 73 8.94 -2.25 27.51
CA PHE A 73 10.08 -1.56 26.94
C PHE A 73 10.74 -0.58 27.93
N ASN A 74 10.23 -0.50 29.17
CA ASN A 74 10.79 0.31 30.26
C ASN A 74 11.58 -0.55 31.26
N VAL A 75 12.21 -1.63 30.78
CA VAL A 75 13.05 -2.52 31.60
C VAL A 75 14.53 -2.17 31.42
N SER A 76 15.36 -2.54 32.39
CA SER A 76 16.82 -2.27 32.36
C SER A 76 17.50 -2.92 31.15
N SER A 77 17.05 -4.11 30.74
CA SER A 77 17.59 -4.87 29.60
C SER A 77 17.20 -4.34 28.22
N ALA A 78 16.18 -3.47 28.11
CA ALA A 78 15.74 -2.96 26.82
C ALA A 78 16.83 -2.06 26.19
N PRO A 79 17.05 -2.09 24.86
CA PRO A 79 17.97 -1.19 24.18
C PRO A 79 17.67 0.28 24.51
N LYS A 80 18.72 1.09 24.64
CA LYS A 80 18.62 2.50 25.02
C LYS A 80 19.23 3.36 23.92
N PRO A 81 18.63 4.51 23.56
CA PRO A 81 19.22 5.39 22.56
C PRO A 81 20.61 5.86 22.99
N SER A 82 21.41 6.23 22.00
CA SER A 82 22.71 6.84 22.26
C SER A 82 22.57 8.33 22.56
N ILE A 83 21.60 8.99 21.90
CA ILE A 83 21.26 10.40 22.08
C ILE A 83 19.74 10.57 22.02
N ILE A 84 19.20 11.43 22.88
CA ILE A 84 17.82 11.94 22.79
C ILE A 84 17.88 13.43 22.45
N ILE A 85 17.14 13.85 21.43
CA ILE A 85 17.05 15.23 20.97
C ILE A 85 15.65 15.75 21.23
N THR A 86 15.52 16.91 21.88
CA THR A 86 14.24 17.54 22.24
C THR A 86 14.11 18.92 21.56
N PRO A 87 13.84 18.95 20.25
CA PRO A 87 13.90 20.17 19.46
C PRO A 87 12.92 21.23 19.99
N LEU A 88 13.30 22.50 19.91
CA LEU A 88 12.48 23.64 20.34
C LEU A 88 11.98 24.47 19.14
N GLN A 89 12.64 24.35 17.99
CA GLN A 89 12.34 25.09 16.76
C GLN A 89 12.58 24.21 15.53
N GLU A 90 11.95 24.56 14.41
CA GLU A 90 11.94 23.74 13.19
C GLU A 90 13.37 23.43 12.67
N SER A 91 14.30 24.39 12.80
CA SER A 91 15.71 24.23 12.42
C SER A 91 16.43 23.12 13.20
N HIS A 92 16.08 22.87 14.47
CA HIS A 92 16.65 21.76 15.25
C HIS A 92 16.26 20.40 14.64
N VAL A 93 15.04 20.29 14.10
CA VAL A 93 14.56 19.06 13.44
C VAL A 93 15.30 18.85 12.12
N GLN A 94 15.42 19.90 11.29
CA GLN A 94 16.18 19.86 10.03
C GLN A 94 17.63 19.42 10.28
N ALA A 95 18.30 20.07 11.22
CA ALA A 95 19.68 19.78 11.56
C ALA A 95 19.85 18.37 12.17
N THR A 96 18.90 17.91 12.98
CA THR A 96 18.91 16.51 13.49
C THR A 96 18.90 15.49 12.35
N ILE A 97 18.05 15.68 11.33
CA ILE A 97 17.98 14.76 10.18
C ILE A 97 19.31 14.76 9.41
N ILE A 98 19.86 15.94 9.12
CA ILE A 98 21.14 16.10 8.40
C ILE A 98 22.26 15.41 9.18
N CYS A 99 22.37 15.68 10.48
CA CYS A 99 23.44 15.19 11.32
C CYS A 99 23.32 13.70 11.62
N SER A 100 22.11 13.17 11.82
CA SER A 100 21.89 11.72 11.98
C SER A 100 22.31 10.94 10.73
N LYS A 101 22.09 11.49 9.52
CA LYS A 101 22.62 10.90 8.28
C LYS A 101 24.14 10.89 8.24
N GLN A 102 24.77 11.97 8.69
CA GLN A 102 26.24 12.08 8.72
C GLN A 102 26.88 11.07 9.67
N VAL A 103 26.31 10.86 10.87
CA VAL A 103 26.84 9.86 11.83
C VAL A 103 26.37 8.43 11.54
N GLY A 104 25.36 8.23 10.69
CA GLY A 104 24.89 6.89 10.30
C GLY A 104 24.03 6.17 11.35
N TYR A 105 23.47 6.89 12.33
CA TYR A 105 22.59 6.31 13.36
C TYR A 105 21.14 6.32 12.90
N GLN A 106 20.37 5.28 13.29
CA GLN A 106 18.94 5.26 13.01
C GLN A 106 18.22 6.34 13.81
N LEU A 107 17.30 7.06 13.18
CA LEU A 107 16.46 8.05 13.86
C LEU A 107 15.09 7.46 14.19
N LYS A 108 14.73 7.41 15.47
CA LYS A 108 13.37 7.08 15.93
C LYS A 108 12.65 8.36 16.34
N ILE A 109 11.41 8.53 15.91
CA ILE A 109 10.64 9.77 16.13
C ILE A 109 9.57 9.49 17.18
N ARG A 110 9.57 10.26 18.26
CA ARG A 110 8.59 10.13 19.35
C ARG A 110 7.74 11.38 19.47
N SER A 111 6.45 11.17 19.74
CA SER A 111 5.48 12.22 20.08
C SER A 111 4.91 11.89 21.46
N GLY A 112 3.73 11.27 21.57
CA GLY A 112 3.15 10.85 22.86
C GLY A 112 3.62 9.49 23.39
N GLY A 113 4.40 8.75 22.60
CA GLY A 113 5.02 7.47 22.97
C GLY A 113 4.07 6.28 23.17
N HIS A 114 2.90 6.31 22.52
CA HIS A 114 1.88 5.25 22.56
C HIS A 114 2.11 4.11 21.56
N ASP A 115 3.31 3.98 20.99
CA ASP A 115 3.60 2.87 20.06
C ASP A 115 3.51 1.53 20.81
N TYR A 116 2.64 0.63 20.35
CA TYR A 116 2.33 -0.62 21.05
C TYR A 116 3.52 -1.59 21.11
N GLU A 117 4.50 -1.43 20.23
CA GLU A 117 5.71 -2.24 20.14
C GLU A 117 6.97 -1.42 20.45
N GLY A 118 6.80 -0.23 21.02
CA GLY A 118 7.89 0.62 21.47
C GLY A 118 8.75 1.19 20.34
N ILE A 119 8.33 1.12 19.07
CA ILE A 119 9.18 1.42 17.92
C ILE A 119 9.63 2.89 17.88
N SER A 120 8.86 3.79 18.48
CA SER A 120 9.26 5.20 18.62
C SER A 120 10.43 5.44 19.59
N TYR A 121 10.86 4.43 20.36
CA TYR A 121 11.91 4.58 21.38
C TYR A 121 12.75 3.31 21.65
N ILE A 122 12.60 2.25 20.86
CA ILE A 122 13.42 1.02 20.88
C ILE A 122 13.91 0.70 19.47
N SER A 123 15.14 0.21 19.37
CA SER A 123 15.74 -0.39 18.17
C SER A 123 16.75 -1.46 18.57
N ASP A 124 16.91 -2.48 17.73
CA ASP A 124 17.99 -3.47 17.84
C ASP A 124 19.33 -2.95 17.29
N THR A 125 19.32 -1.79 16.61
CA THR A 125 20.53 -1.13 16.08
C THR A 125 20.81 0.16 16.84
N GLN A 126 22.01 0.71 16.66
CA GLN A 126 22.37 2.00 17.25
C GLN A 126 21.45 3.12 16.74
N PHE A 127 20.82 3.84 17.67
CA PHE A 127 19.76 4.78 17.34
C PHE A 127 19.73 6.02 18.23
N PHE A 128 19.14 7.09 17.69
CA PHE A 128 18.76 8.30 18.41
C PHE A 128 17.24 8.38 18.52
N ILE A 129 16.75 9.09 19.54
CA ILE A 129 15.34 9.52 19.61
C ILE A 129 15.28 11.01 19.29
N LEU A 130 14.44 11.37 18.32
CA LEU A 130 13.94 12.72 18.14
C LEU A 130 12.59 12.83 18.85
N ASP A 131 12.55 13.48 20.00
CA ASP A 131 11.37 13.59 20.84
C ASP A 131 10.65 14.93 20.66
N MET A 132 9.52 14.88 19.96
CA MET A 132 8.80 16.04 19.47
C MET A 132 7.92 16.71 20.54
N PHE A 133 7.95 16.29 21.82
CA PHE A 133 7.00 16.76 22.84
C PHE A 133 6.95 18.29 23.04
N ASN A 134 7.99 19.03 22.63
CA ASN A 134 8.05 20.48 22.64
C ASN A 134 7.28 21.14 21.48
N PHE A 135 7.06 20.44 20.36
CA PHE A 135 6.27 20.89 19.21
C PHE A 135 4.77 20.70 19.46
N ARG A 136 4.25 21.39 20.47
CA ARG A 136 2.89 21.21 20.97
C ARG A 136 2.02 22.46 20.92
N SER A 137 2.39 23.44 20.09
CA SER A 137 1.56 24.63 19.88
C SER A 137 0.23 24.24 19.25
N ILE A 138 -0.85 24.86 19.71
CA ILE A 138 -2.20 24.66 19.19
C ILE A 138 -2.84 26.02 18.98
N SER A 139 -3.19 26.33 17.74
CA SER A 139 -3.89 27.57 17.37
C SER A 139 -5.23 27.21 16.74
N VAL A 140 -6.31 27.61 17.39
CA VAL A 140 -7.69 27.29 17.01
C VAL A 140 -8.34 28.54 16.41
N ASP A 141 -8.85 28.40 15.19
CA ASP A 141 -9.62 29.42 14.48
C ASP A 141 -11.04 28.90 14.25
N ILE A 142 -11.98 29.39 15.06
CA ILE A 142 -13.39 29.02 14.99
C ILE A 142 -14.07 29.64 13.76
N VAL A 143 -13.59 30.78 13.25
CA VAL A 143 -14.15 31.41 12.05
C VAL A 143 -13.85 30.55 10.82
N GLN A 144 -12.66 29.96 10.74
CA GLN A 144 -12.27 29.02 9.69
C GLN A 144 -12.65 27.56 9.98
N GLU A 145 -13.26 27.27 11.13
CA GLU A 145 -13.51 25.91 11.63
C GLU A 145 -12.27 25.01 11.51
N SER A 146 -11.09 25.53 11.88
CA SER A 146 -9.83 24.81 11.72
C SER A 146 -8.86 25.06 12.86
N ALA A 147 -7.85 24.20 13.01
CA ALA A 147 -6.78 24.39 13.95
C ALA A 147 -5.43 23.93 13.40
N TRP A 148 -4.37 24.68 13.69
CA TRP A 148 -3.00 24.19 13.54
C TRP A 148 -2.56 23.53 14.85
N VAL A 149 -2.08 22.29 14.75
CA VAL A 149 -1.72 21.44 15.89
C VAL A 149 -0.32 20.88 15.69
N GLY A 150 0.59 21.20 16.60
CA GLY A 150 1.94 20.64 16.62
C GLY A 150 1.95 19.12 16.85
N ALA A 151 2.87 18.41 16.19
CA ALA A 151 2.95 16.94 16.21
C ALA A 151 3.26 16.37 17.61
N GLY A 152 3.85 17.16 18.50
CA GLY A 152 4.13 16.84 19.90
C GLY A 152 2.97 17.03 20.87
N ALA A 153 1.89 17.69 20.44
CA ALA A 153 0.68 17.84 21.25
C ALA A 153 0.00 16.49 21.49
N THR A 154 -0.72 16.38 22.61
CA THR A 154 -1.58 15.24 22.93
C THR A 154 -3.03 15.49 22.49
N LEU A 155 -3.81 14.42 22.36
CA LEU A 155 -5.24 14.55 22.04
C LEU A 155 -6.00 15.32 23.13
N GLY A 156 -5.63 15.14 24.40
CA GLY A 156 -6.19 15.90 25.52
C GLY A 156 -5.98 17.40 25.37
N GLU A 157 -4.76 17.82 25.04
CA GLU A 157 -4.43 19.23 24.75
C GLU A 157 -5.27 19.76 23.56
N VAL A 158 -5.44 18.97 22.50
CA VAL A 158 -6.28 19.35 21.34
C VAL A 158 -7.74 19.54 21.73
N TYR A 159 -8.33 18.57 22.44
CA TYR A 159 -9.73 18.62 22.85
C TYR A 159 -9.99 19.81 23.78
N TYR A 160 -9.10 20.03 24.75
CA TYR A 160 -9.19 21.15 25.67
C TYR A 160 -9.16 22.50 24.94
N ARG A 161 -8.20 22.71 24.03
CA ARG A 161 -8.05 23.98 23.31
C ARG A 161 -9.20 24.27 22.35
N ILE A 162 -9.79 23.24 21.73
CA ILE A 162 -11.00 23.41 20.92
C ILE A 162 -12.17 23.82 21.82
N TRP A 163 -12.40 23.10 22.92
CA TRP A 163 -13.48 23.37 23.87
C TRP A 163 -13.36 24.76 24.52
N GLU A 164 -12.13 25.21 24.80
CA GLU A 164 -11.85 26.54 25.34
C GLU A 164 -12.37 27.64 24.41
N LYS A 165 -12.28 27.44 23.09
CA LYS A 165 -12.75 28.41 22.08
C LYS A 165 -14.21 28.23 21.66
N SER A 166 -14.73 27.00 21.67
CA SER A 166 -16.12 26.74 21.30
C SER A 166 -16.68 25.49 21.98
N LYS A 167 -17.90 25.61 22.53
CA LYS A 167 -18.61 24.50 23.18
C LYS A 167 -19.37 23.59 22.19
N VAL A 168 -19.37 23.94 20.90
CA VAL A 168 -20.11 23.25 19.84
C VAL A 168 -19.20 22.81 18.69
N HIS A 169 -17.88 22.76 18.94
CA HIS A 169 -16.90 22.17 18.03
C HIS A 169 -16.14 21.05 18.72
N GLY A 170 -15.71 20.06 17.94
CA GLY A 170 -14.85 18.98 18.37
C GLY A 170 -13.94 18.51 17.24
N PHE A 171 -13.21 17.42 17.47
CA PHE A 171 -12.38 16.77 16.47
C PHE A 171 -12.47 15.24 16.57
N PRO A 172 -12.72 14.50 15.47
CA PRO A 172 -12.87 13.04 15.51
C PRO A 172 -11.51 12.34 15.66
N ALA A 173 -11.10 12.08 16.90
CA ALA A 173 -9.86 11.37 17.24
C ALA A 173 -10.03 10.42 18.44
N GLY A 174 -8.93 9.77 18.85
CA GLY A 174 -8.91 8.72 19.87
C GLY A 174 -9.39 9.12 21.27
N VAL A 175 -9.78 8.12 22.05
CA VAL A 175 -10.32 8.32 23.42
C VAL A 175 -9.26 8.57 24.49
N CYS A 176 -8.00 8.19 24.23
CA CYS A 176 -6.93 8.28 25.23
C CYS A 176 -6.27 9.67 25.18
N PRO A 177 -6.36 10.50 26.24
CA PRO A 177 -5.89 11.89 26.19
C PRO A 177 -4.39 12.04 25.93
N THR A 178 -3.56 11.15 26.48
CA THR A 178 -2.09 11.23 26.40
C THR A 178 -1.49 10.74 25.07
N VAL A 179 -2.33 10.29 24.13
CA VAL A 179 -1.88 9.89 22.79
C VAL A 179 -1.40 11.13 22.03
N GLY A 180 -0.22 11.05 21.44
CA GLY A 180 0.37 12.15 20.67
C GLY A 180 -0.16 12.26 19.25
N VAL A 181 -0.43 13.49 18.80
CA VAL A 181 -1.02 13.82 17.50
C VAL A 181 -0.18 13.29 16.34
N GLY A 182 1.15 13.43 16.40
CA GLY A 182 2.06 13.03 15.32
C GLY A 182 1.91 11.56 14.92
N GLY A 183 1.90 10.66 15.89
CA GLY A 183 1.66 9.23 15.66
C GLY A 183 0.20 8.93 15.32
N HIS A 184 -0.74 9.54 16.06
CA HIS A 184 -2.16 9.24 15.91
C HIS A 184 -2.70 9.56 14.52
N LEU A 185 -2.52 10.80 14.06
CA LEU A 185 -3.02 11.25 12.76
C LEU A 185 -2.25 10.56 11.64
N SER A 186 -0.93 10.37 11.77
CA SER A 186 -0.19 9.75 10.68
C SER A 186 -0.52 8.28 10.46
N GLY A 187 -1.09 7.59 11.45
CA GLY A 187 -1.64 6.23 11.35
C GLY A 187 -3.17 6.16 11.25
N ALA A 188 -3.81 7.21 10.73
CA ALA A 188 -5.25 7.39 10.51
C ALA A 188 -6.02 8.04 11.68
N GLY A 189 -6.04 7.42 12.85
CA GLY A 189 -6.71 7.94 14.05
C GLY A 189 -8.23 7.76 14.00
N TYR A 190 -8.79 7.00 14.95
CA TYR A 190 -10.24 6.78 15.03
C TYR A 190 -10.73 7.08 16.45
N GLY A 191 -12.00 7.49 16.53
CA GLY A 191 -12.66 7.89 17.76
C GLY A 191 -14.12 7.50 17.79
N ASN A 192 -14.83 7.99 18.82
CA ASN A 192 -16.24 7.68 19.01
C ASN A 192 -17.17 8.51 18.10
N MET A 193 -16.61 9.38 17.24
CA MET A 193 -17.35 10.13 16.22
C MET A 193 -17.13 9.58 14.80
N LEU A 194 -16.46 8.42 14.66
CA LEU A 194 -16.06 7.90 13.35
C LEU A 194 -17.21 7.65 12.37
N ARG A 195 -18.38 7.23 12.88
CA ARG A 195 -19.55 6.92 12.03
C ARG A 195 -20.21 8.18 11.47
N LYS A 196 -19.99 9.34 12.10
CA LYS A 196 -20.50 10.63 11.64
C LYS A 196 -19.50 11.38 10.77
N TYR A 197 -18.23 11.43 11.20
CA TYR A 197 -17.23 12.33 10.63
C TYR A 197 -16.01 11.63 10.02
N GLY A 198 -15.94 10.30 10.05
CA GLY A 198 -14.78 9.54 9.59
C GLY A 198 -13.61 9.57 10.58
N LEU A 199 -12.42 9.29 10.07
CA LEU A 199 -11.17 9.25 10.83
C LEU A 199 -10.60 10.66 11.03
N SER A 200 -9.58 10.78 11.90
CA SER A 200 -8.84 12.03 12.07
C SER A 200 -8.22 12.49 10.76
N VAL A 201 -7.65 11.57 9.98
CA VAL A 201 -7.07 11.87 8.65
C VAL A 201 -8.06 12.35 7.62
N ASP A 202 -9.33 11.96 7.73
CA ASP A 202 -10.37 12.44 6.81
C ASP A 202 -10.68 13.93 7.04
N ASN A 203 -10.18 14.48 8.16
CA ASN A 203 -10.34 15.86 8.59
C ASN A 203 -8.99 16.61 8.65
N VAL A 204 -7.92 16.08 8.03
CA VAL A 204 -6.64 16.80 7.84
C VAL A 204 -6.66 17.50 6.48
N VAL A 205 -6.42 18.81 6.48
CA VAL A 205 -6.47 19.68 5.29
C VAL A 205 -5.10 20.20 4.84
N ASP A 206 -4.12 20.25 5.75
CA ASP A 206 -2.72 20.62 5.49
C ASP A 206 -1.81 19.98 6.55
N ALA A 207 -0.49 20.00 6.32
CA ALA A 207 0.53 19.56 7.27
C ALA A 207 1.87 20.22 6.96
N LYS A 208 2.75 20.34 7.96
CA LYS A 208 4.17 20.63 7.77
C LYS A 208 4.99 19.40 8.09
N ILE A 209 5.93 19.05 7.22
CA ILE A 209 6.84 17.91 7.37
C ILE A 209 8.27 18.31 7.03
N VAL A 210 9.25 17.69 7.68
CA VAL A 210 10.67 17.73 7.29
C VAL A 210 11.04 16.44 6.56
N ASP A 211 11.51 16.58 5.32
CA ASP A 211 11.91 15.45 4.47
C ASP A 211 13.36 14.97 4.73
N VAL A 212 13.82 13.99 3.95
CA VAL A 212 15.15 13.37 4.13
C VAL A 212 16.32 14.28 3.72
N GLN A 213 16.04 15.39 3.03
CA GLN A 213 16.99 16.45 2.72
C GLN A 213 16.99 17.55 3.79
N GLY A 214 16.14 17.45 4.81
CA GLY A 214 16.01 18.47 5.85
C GLY A 214 15.20 19.68 5.39
N ARG A 215 14.39 19.58 4.32
CA ARG A 215 13.53 20.68 3.84
C ARG A 215 12.19 20.64 4.58
N ILE A 216 11.69 21.81 4.96
CA ILE A 216 10.33 21.95 5.51
C ILE A 216 9.36 22.12 4.35
N LEU A 217 8.36 21.26 4.29
CA LEU A 217 7.35 21.23 3.24
C LEU A 217 5.96 21.37 3.87
N ASP A 218 5.18 22.33 3.39
CA ASP A 218 3.72 22.36 3.58
C ASP A 218 3.04 21.46 2.53
N ARG A 219 1.70 21.36 2.53
CA ARG A 219 0.97 20.53 1.54
C ARG A 219 1.34 20.89 0.10
N LYS A 220 1.43 22.19 -0.21
CA LYS A 220 1.74 22.67 -1.56
C LYS A 220 3.14 22.23 -1.99
N ALA A 221 4.13 22.39 -1.11
CA ALA A 221 5.52 22.06 -1.39
C ALA A 221 5.78 20.53 -1.41
N MET A 222 5.08 19.76 -0.57
CA MET A 222 5.24 18.30 -0.51
C MET A 222 4.52 17.57 -1.65
N GLY A 223 3.52 18.20 -2.25
CA GLY A 223 2.66 17.61 -3.28
C GLY A 223 1.63 16.62 -2.71
N GLU A 224 0.61 16.31 -3.51
CA GLU A 224 -0.54 15.53 -3.05
C GLU A 224 -0.21 14.07 -2.72
N ASP A 225 0.84 13.49 -3.34
CA ASP A 225 1.23 12.11 -3.06
C ASP A 225 1.85 11.93 -1.67
N LEU A 226 2.77 12.82 -1.27
CA LEU A 226 3.32 12.80 0.07
C LEU A 226 2.27 13.20 1.11
N PHE A 227 1.44 14.20 0.80
CA PHE A 227 0.34 14.60 1.67
C PHE A 227 -0.66 13.45 1.89
N TRP A 228 -1.01 12.70 0.83
CA TRP A 228 -1.81 11.49 0.93
C TRP A 228 -1.11 10.44 1.82
N ALA A 229 0.18 10.18 1.61
CA ALA A 229 0.91 9.15 2.35
C ALA A 229 0.99 9.40 3.86
N ILE A 230 1.19 10.65 4.27
CA ILE A 230 1.25 11.01 5.71
C ILE A 230 -0.13 11.00 6.38
N LYS A 231 -1.22 10.96 5.61
CA LYS A 231 -2.61 10.84 6.09
C LYS A 231 -3.04 9.39 6.33
N GLY A 232 -2.16 8.54 6.86
CA GLY A 232 -2.51 7.18 7.28
C GLY A 232 -1.43 6.13 7.09
N GLY A 233 -0.37 6.42 6.33
CA GLY A 233 0.72 5.48 6.02
C GLY A 233 1.79 5.33 7.11
N GLY A 234 1.64 6.02 8.24
CA GLY A 234 2.63 6.09 9.31
C GLY A 234 3.75 7.07 8.99
N GLY A 235 3.71 8.24 9.61
CA GLY A 235 4.55 9.39 9.25
C GLY A 235 6.05 9.13 9.34
N ALA A 236 6.46 8.29 10.30
CA ALA A 236 7.85 7.88 10.50
C ALA A 236 8.43 7.04 9.34
N SER A 237 7.65 6.70 8.31
CA SER A 237 8.15 6.12 7.06
C SER A 237 8.56 7.19 6.05
N PHE A 238 8.12 8.44 6.18
CA PHE A 238 8.24 9.46 5.13
C PHE A 238 8.99 10.72 5.56
N GLY A 239 9.01 11.03 6.85
CA GLY A 239 9.70 12.20 7.39
C GLY A 239 9.31 12.53 8.82
N VAL A 240 9.68 13.72 9.27
CA VAL A 240 9.32 14.23 10.60
C VAL A 240 8.20 15.25 10.46
N ILE A 241 6.97 14.87 10.82
CA ILE A 241 5.84 15.82 10.82
C ILE A 241 6.05 16.81 11.96
N LEU A 242 5.93 18.10 11.64
CA LEU A 242 6.01 19.21 12.58
C LEU A 242 4.62 19.60 13.11
N SER A 243 3.63 19.67 12.23
CA SER A 243 2.26 20.05 12.57
C SER A 243 1.24 19.60 11.52
N TYR A 244 -0.02 19.56 11.92
CA TYR A 244 -1.18 19.36 11.05
C TYR A 244 -2.11 20.56 11.10
N LYS A 245 -2.71 20.91 9.96
CA LYS A 245 -3.94 21.72 9.93
C LYS A 245 -5.13 20.77 9.87
N ILE A 246 -5.94 20.78 10.92
CA ILE A 246 -7.15 19.98 11.05
C ILE A 246 -8.39 20.83 10.81
N LYS A 247 -9.42 20.22 10.22
CA LYS A 247 -10.77 20.76 10.14
C LYS A 247 -11.54 20.32 11.39
N LEU A 248 -12.16 21.27 12.06
CA LEU A 248 -13.03 21.03 13.20
C LEU A 248 -14.41 20.57 12.71
N VAL A 249 -15.13 19.85 13.56
CA VAL A 249 -16.49 19.38 13.27
C VAL A 249 -17.45 19.95 14.29
N THR A 250 -18.67 20.24 13.85
CA THR A 250 -19.73 20.72 14.74
C THR A 250 -20.26 19.58 15.61
N VAL A 251 -20.51 19.85 16.88
CA VAL A 251 -21.15 18.93 17.83
C VAL A 251 -22.34 19.63 18.50
N PRO A 252 -23.44 18.91 18.80
CA PRO A 252 -24.57 19.52 19.48
C PRO A 252 -24.17 19.96 20.89
N LYS A 253 -24.92 20.92 21.45
CA LYS A 253 -24.72 21.39 22.84
C LYS A 253 -24.86 20.26 23.85
N THR A 254 -25.74 19.31 23.55
CA THR A 254 -26.01 18.12 24.37
C THR A 254 -25.71 16.88 23.56
N VAL A 255 -24.87 16.01 24.13
CA VAL A 255 -24.63 14.63 23.68
C VAL A 255 -25.09 13.68 24.78
N THR A 256 -25.33 12.43 24.42
CA THR A 256 -25.72 11.38 25.37
C THR A 256 -24.69 10.26 25.38
N VAL A 257 -24.29 9.80 26.56
CA VAL A 257 -23.51 8.56 26.75
C VAL A 257 -24.29 7.57 27.62
N PHE A 258 -24.02 6.28 27.44
CA PHE A 258 -24.46 5.23 28.38
C PHE A 258 -23.43 4.11 28.45
N ARG A 259 -23.55 3.29 29.51
CA ARG A 259 -22.90 1.98 29.62
C ARG A 259 -23.90 0.96 30.15
N ILE A 260 -24.10 -0.13 29.41
CA ILE A 260 -24.90 -1.29 29.83
C ILE A 260 -24.00 -2.50 29.92
N GLU A 261 -24.12 -3.28 31.00
CA GLU A 261 -23.35 -4.50 31.21
C GLU A 261 -24.27 -5.70 31.46
N LYS A 262 -23.99 -6.83 30.79
CA LYS A 262 -24.67 -8.11 31.02
C LYS A 262 -23.65 -9.24 31.07
N LEU A 263 -23.90 -10.23 31.92
CA LEU A 263 -23.17 -11.50 31.88
C LEU A 263 -23.80 -12.40 30.80
N ILE A 264 -23.03 -13.33 30.24
CA ILE A 264 -23.55 -14.21 29.16
C ILE A 264 -24.75 -15.04 29.61
N GLU A 265 -24.82 -15.45 30.88
CA GLU A 265 -25.96 -16.15 31.49
C GLU A 265 -27.20 -15.26 31.71
N ALA A 266 -27.03 -13.93 31.67
CA ALA A 266 -28.09 -12.94 31.87
C ALA A 266 -28.46 -12.23 30.55
N GLY A 267 -28.37 -12.93 29.41
CA GLY A 267 -28.69 -12.40 28.08
C GLY A 267 -27.55 -11.65 27.39
N GLY A 268 -26.32 -11.72 27.91
CA GLY A 268 -25.14 -11.09 27.29
C GLY A 268 -24.83 -11.62 25.89
N THR A 269 -25.10 -12.90 25.61
CA THR A 269 -24.89 -13.49 24.27
C THR A 269 -25.85 -12.90 23.23
N ASP A 270 -27.12 -12.71 23.58
CA ASP A 270 -28.11 -12.12 22.67
C ASP A 270 -27.83 -10.64 22.41
N MET A 271 -27.44 -9.91 23.46
CA MET A 271 -26.94 -8.54 23.34
C MET A 271 -25.73 -8.51 22.39
N ALA A 272 -24.70 -9.32 22.62
CA ALA A 272 -23.51 -9.36 21.76
C ALA A 272 -23.83 -9.70 20.31
N TYR A 273 -24.74 -10.66 20.07
CA TYR A 273 -25.13 -11.03 18.71
C TYR A 273 -25.84 -9.88 17.99
N LYS A 274 -26.80 -9.22 18.66
CA LYS A 274 -27.57 -8.11 18.08
C LYS A 274 -26.72 -6.87 17.84
N PHE A 275 -25.72 -6.59 18.69
CA PHE A 275 -24.72 -5.53 18.44
C PHE A 275 -24.11 -5.62 17.04
N GLN A 276 -23.75 -6.84 16.59
CA GLN A 276 -23.09 -7.05 15.30
C GLN A 276 -23.95 -6.63 14.10
N ILE A 277 -25.28 -6.63 14.28
CA ILE A 277 -26.27 -6.33 13.24
C ILE A 277 -26.62 -4.84 13.28
N VAL A 278 -26.89 -4.28 14.46
CA VAL A 278 -27.39 -2.91 14.60
C VAL A 278 -26.27 -1.88 14.54
N ALA A 279 -25.17 -2.11 15.26
CA ALA A 279 -24.14 -1.10 15.44
C ALA A 279 -23.53 -0.56 14.13
N PRO A 280 -23.34 -1.37 13.07
CA PRO A 280 -22.83 -0.86 11.79
C PRO A 280 -23.85 -0.04 10.99
N THR A 281 -25.15 -0.25 11.16
CA THR A 281 -26.21 0.27 10.27
C THR A 281 -27.17 1.27 10.91
N THR A 282 -27.12 1.44 12.23
CA THR A 282 -27.95 2.42 12.97
C THR A 282 -27.59 3.87 12.61
N ASP A 283 -28.32 4.83 13.17
CA ASP A 283 -28.17 6.27 12.93
C ASP A 283 -26.70 6.73 12.98
N ASN A 284 -26.26 7.56 12.03
CA ASN A 284 -24.86 8.00 11.91
C ASN A 284 -24.38 8.85 13.10
N ASN A 285 -25.30 9.44 13.88
CA ASN A 285 -25.00 10.18 15.11
C ASN A 285 -24.74 9.25 16.30
N LEU A 286 -25.03 7.95 16.18
CA LEU A 286 -24.81 6.94 17.23
C LEU A 286 -23.54 6.14 16.96
N PHE A 287 -22.61 6.18 17.91
CA PHE A 287 -21.50 5.24 18.00
C PHE A 287 -21.73 4.25 19.13
N LEU A 288 -21.51 2.96 18.84
CA LEU A 288 -21.54 1.88 19.81
C LEU A 288 -20.18 1.16 19.86
N ARG A 289 -19.70 0.88 21.07
CA ARG A 289 -18.56 0.01 21.37
C ARG A 289 -19.03 -1.16 22.22
N MET A 290 -18.58 -2.37 21.90
CA MET A 290 -18.78 -3.54 22.74
C MET A 290 -17.46 -4.03 23.33
N LEU A 291 -17.43 -4.30 24.63
CA LEU A 291 -16.33 -4.89 25.37
C LEU A 291 -16.72 -6.31 25.78
N LEU A 292 -15.86 -7.28 25.49
CA LEU A 292 -15.99 -8.66 25.94
C LEU A 292 -14.83 -8.93 26.90
N GLN A 293 -15.14 -9.24 28.16
CA GLN A 293 -14.12 -9.40 29.20
C GLN A 293 -14.38 -10.66 30.02
N PRO A 294 -13.40 -11.58 30.16
CA PRO A 294 -13.50 -12.66 31.12
C PRO A 294 -13.51 -12.09 32.54
N VAL A 295 -14.44 -12.56 33.38
CA VAL A 295 -14.59 -12.14 34.77
C VAL A 295 -14.91 -13.33 35.66
N THR A 296 -14.53 -13.24 36.94
CA THR A 296 -14.93 -14.22 37.96
C THR A 296 -15.95 -13.56 38.88
N ARG A 297 -17.14 -14.14 39.02
CA ARG A 297 -18.15 -13.74 40.01
C ARG A 297 -18.56 -14.95 40.83
N ASN A 298 -18.57 -14.82 42.16
CA ASN A 298 -18.94 -15.90 43.08
C ASN A 298 -18.23 -17.23 42.74
N LYS A 299 -16.90 -17.17 42.53
CA LYS A 299 -16.03 -18.29 42.11
C LYS A 299 -16.36 -18.93 40.75
N THR A 300 -17.33 -18.40 40.01
CA THR A 300 -17.71 -18.86 38.66
C THR A 300 -17.07 -17.95 37.62
N LYS A 301 -16.37 -18.54 36.65
CA LYS A 301 -15.82 -17.81 35.50
C LYS A 301 -16.91 -17.62 34.44
N THR A 302 -17.07 -16.39 33.97
CA THR A 302 -18.02 -16.02 32.92
C THR A 302 -17.43 -14.91 32.04
N VAL A 303 -18.19 -14.42 31.06
CA VAL A 303 -17.83 -13.27 30.24
C VAL A 303 -18.82 -12.14 30.50
N ARG A 304 -18.29 -10.94 30.79
CA ARG A 304 -19.04 -9.70 30.80
C ARG A 304 -19.05 -9.10 29.41
N VAL A 305 -20.25 -8.79 28.93
CA VAL A 305 -20.50 -8.02 27.71
C VAL A 305 -20.91 -6.62 28.14
N SER A 306 -20.13 -5.60 27.79
CA SER A 306 -20.46 -4.20 28.06
C SER A 306 -20.64 -3.43 26.76
N VAL A 307 -21.75 -2.70 26.59
CA VAL A 307 -21.99 -1.81 25.45
C VAL A 307 -21.96 -0.37 25.93
N LEU A 308 -21.09 0.43 25.31
CA LEU A 308 -20.90 1.84 25.58
C LEU A 308 -21.27 2.66 24.35
N SER A 309 -21.76 3.88 24.54
CA SER A 309 -22.15 4.75 23.44
C SER A 309 -21.67 6.19 23.55
N LEU A 310 -21.60 6.83 22.38
CA LEU A 310 -21.69 8.28 22.23
C LEU A 310 -22.79 8.54 21.21
N TYR A 311 -23.81 9.30 21.59
CA TYR A 311 -24.87 9.75 20.71
C TYR A 311 -24.84 11.27 20.58
N LEU A 312 -24.73 11.79 19.36
CA LEU A 312 -24.79 13.23 19.09
C LEU A 312 -26.25 13.70 19.07
N GLY A 313 -26.90 13.65 20.23
CA GLY A 313 -28.29 14.04 20.44
C GLY A 313 -28.76 13.78 21.88
N ASP A 314 -30.05 14.02 22.13
CA ASP A 314 -30.68 13.83 23.44
C ASP A 314 -31.02 12.35 23.72
N SER A 315 -31.24 12.05 24.99
CA SER A 315 -31.44 10.67 25.43
C SER A 315 -32.86 10.15 25.23
N ASN A 316 -33.88 11.01 25.02
CA ASN A 316 -35.21 10.52 24.63
C ASN A 316 -35.15 9.92 23.23
N SER A 317 -34.57 10.67 22.28
CA SER A 317 -34.36 10.22 20.91
C SER A 317 -33.53 8.94 20.86
N LEU A 318 -32.46 8.85 21.67
CA LEU A 318 -31.61 7.65 21.76
C LEU A 318 -32.36 6.42 22.27
N VAL A 319 -33.12 6.57 23.36
CA VAL A 319 -33.88 5.47 23.96
C VAL A 319 -34.96 4.97 22.99
N SER A 320 -35.70 5.88 22.35
CA SER A 320 -36.70 5.52 21.33
C SER A 320 -36.08 4.79 20.14
N LEU A 321 -34.92 5.25 19.66
CA LEU A 321 -34.18 4.61 18.57
C LEU A 321 -33.77 3.17 18.93
N LEU A 322 -33.11 3.00 20.09
CA LEU A 322 -32.59 1.69 20.48
C LEU A 322 -33.66 0.74 21.00
N ALA A 323 -34.79 1.23 21.52
CA ALA A 323 -35.95 0.37 21.80
C ALA A 323 -36.49 -0.30 20.53
N LYS A 324 -36.44 0.41 19.39
CA LYS A 324 -36.87 -0.12 18.08
C LYS A 324 -35.83 -1.06 17.46
N GLU A 325 -34.57 -0.64 17.44
CA GLU A 325 -33.52 -1.35 16.68
C GLU A 325 -32.80 -2.43 17.48
N TYR A 326 -32.65 -2.22 18.78
CA TYR A 326 -31.81 -3.04 19.67
C TYR A 326 -32.46 -3.27 21.06
N PRO A 327 -33.67 -3.85 21.13
CA PRO A 327 -34.39 -4.07 22.38
C PRO A 327 -33.64 -4.97 23.37
N GLU A 328 -32.79 -5.89 22.89
CA GLU A 328 -31.96 -6.78 23.72
C GLU A 328 -30.97 -6.02 24.60
N LEU A 329 -30.64 -4.77 24.26
CA LEU A 329 -29.83 -3.89 25.11
C LEU A 329 -30.59 -3.50 26.39
N GLY A 330 -31.91 -3.30 26.30
CA GLY A 330 -32.76 -2.90 27.43
C GLY A 330 -32.44 -1.49 27.96
N LEU A 331 -32.02 -0.58 27.10
CA LEU A 331 -31.64 0.78 27.48
C LEU A 331 -32.86 1.55 28.02
N LYS A 332 -32.71 2.15 29.20
CA LYS A 332 -33.69 3.07 29.79
C LYS A 332 -33.11 4.47 29.92
N LYS A 333 -33.98 5.46 30.14
CA LYS A 333 -33.59 6.86 30.31
C LYS A 333 -32.64 7.04 31.50
N GLU A 334 -32.88 6.32 32.59
CA GLU A 334 -32.04 6.33 33.80
C GLU A 334 -30.60 5.83 33.57
N ASN A 335 -30.34 5.12 32.47
CA ASN A 335 -28.99 4.67 32.11
C ASN A 335 -28.21 5.70 31.28
N CYS A 336 -28.87 6.76 30.84
CA CYS A 336 -28.31 7.77 29.95
C CYS A 336 -27.80 8.96 30.75
N LEU A 337 -26.63 9.48 30.35
CA LEU A 337 -26.09 10.74 30.86
C LEU A 337 -26.03 11.73 29.70
N GLU A 338 -26.82 12.80 29.80
CA GLU A 338 -26.74 13.96 28.91
C GLU A 338 -25.68 14.93 29.41
N MET A 339 -24.79 15.35 28.52
CA MET A 339 -23.63 16.18 28.87
C MET A 339 -23.10 16.95 27.66
N SER A 340 -22.12 17.81 27.84
CA SER A 340 -21.43 18.44 26.71
C SER A 340 -20.46 17.46 26.02
N TRP A 341 -20.01 17.79 24.81
CA TRP A 341 -19.03 16.95 24.11
C TRP A 341 -17.72 16.76 24.91
N ILE A 342 -17.20 17.80 25.57
CA ILE A 342 -15.95 17.68 26.34
C ILE A 342 -16.13 16.80 27.58
N ASP A 343 -17.30 16.84 28.22
CA ASP A 343 -17.58 15.99 29.37
C ASP A 343 -17.66 14.52 28.93
N SER A 344 -18.17 14.28 27.71
CA SER A 344 -18.13 12.95 27.11
C SER A 344 -16.70 12.47 26.85
N VAL A 345 -15.78 13.37 26.49
CA VAL A 345 -14.35 13.03 26.35
C VAL A 345 -13.77 12.58 27.69
N LEU A 346 -14.07 13.29 28.78
CA LEU A 346 -13.68 12.92 30.13
C LEU A 346 -14.27 11.58 30.57
N TRP A 347 -15.57 11.37 30.33
CA TRP A 347 -16.26 10.12 30.63
C TRP A 347 -15.62 8.92 29.91
N TRP A 348 -15.29 9.09 28.62
CA TRP A 348 -14.62 8.04 27.83
C TRP A 348 -13.17 7.78 28.25
N ALA A 349 -12.52 8.75 28.86
CA ALA A 349 -11.21 8.60 29.49
C ALA A 349 -11.29 8.00 30.91
N ASN A 350 -12.50 7.69 31.41
CA ASN A 350 -12.82 7.20 32.75
C ASN A 350 -12.48 8.20 33.88
N PHE A 351 -12.62 9.49 33.64
CA PHE A 351 -12.68 10.48 34.72
C PHE A 351 -14.08 10.52 35.34
N ASP A 352 -14.15 10.97 36.59
CA ASP A 352 -15.43 11.15 37.29
C ASP A 352 -16.28 12.24 36.66
N ASN A 353 -17.61 12.09 36.72
CA ASN A 353 -18.52 13.08 36.17
C ASN A 353 -18.38 14.43 36.91
N GLY A 354 -18.29 15.52 36.16
CA GLY A 354 -18.05 16.86 36.70
C GLY A 354 -16.57 17.21 36.91
N THR A 355 -15.63 16.32 36.56
CA THR A 355 -14.20 16.67 36.53
C THR A 355 -13.96 17.86 35.59
N ASN A 356 -13.10 18.80 35.99
CA ASN A 356 -12.77 19.95 35.16
C ASN A 356 -11.96 19.49 33.91
N PRO A 357 -12.28 19.96 32.69
CA PRO A 357 -11.54 19.60 31.49
C PRO A 357 -10.03 19.88 31.52
N ASP A 358 -9.53 20.74 32.42
CA ASP A 358 -8.09 21.03 32.56
C ASP A 358 -7.23 19.80 32.87
N VAL A 359 -7.81 18.75 33.46
CA VAL A 359 -7.15 17.45 33.64
C VAL A 359 -6.66 16.83 32.32
N LEU A 360 -7.27 17.18 31.18
CA LEU A 360 -6.84 16.74 29.85
C LEU A 360 -5.48 17.31 29.43
N LEU A 361 -5.01 18.37 30.12
CA LEU A 361 -3.68 18.95 29.92
C LEU A 361 -2.59 18.14 30.64
N ASP A 362 -2.95 17.23 31.54
CA ASP A 362 -1.99 16.34 32.18
C ASP A 362 -1.47 15.30 31.17
N ARG A 363 -0.14 15.25 31.03
CA ARG A 363 0.55 14.31 30.15
C ARG A 363 0.87 13.00 30.85
N ASN A 364 0.61 12.85 32.16
CA ASN A 364 0.91 11.69 32.98
C ASN A 364 2.34 11.18 32.76
N LEU A 365 3.35 12.01 33.03
CA LEU A 365 4.75 11.64 32.75
C LEU A 365 5.19 10.40 33.55
N ASP A 366 6.08 9.59 32.97
CA ASP A 366 6.61 8.35 33.58
C ASP A 366 5.52 7.35 34.02
N SER A 367 4.38 7.35 33.32
CA SER A 367 3.32 6.37 33.50
C SER A 367 3.34 5.34 32.36
N SER A 368 3.65 4.09 32.72
CA SER A 368 3.69 2.96 31.79
C SER A 368 2.98 1.75 32.40
N SER A 369 2.38 0.93 31.53
CA SER A 369 1.75 -0.34 31.95
C SER A 369 2.17 -1.47 31.01
N PHE A 370 2.21 -2.71 31.51
CA PHE A 370 2.51 -3.84 30.64
C PHE A 370 1.30 -4.20 29.79
N LEU A 371 1.49 -4.21 28.47
CA LEU A 371 0.41 -4.48 27.55
C LEU A 371 0.87 -5.12 26.24
N LYS A 372 -0.03 -5.91 25.65
CA LYS A 372 0.04 -6.36 24.25
C LYS A 372 -1.33 -6.16 23.61
N ARG A 373 -1.31 -5.79 22.35
CA ARG A 373 -2.50 -5.49 21.55
C ARG A 373 -2.37 -6.13 20.18
N LYS A 374 -3.52 -6.45 19.58
CA LYS A 374 -3.67 -6.87 18.18
C LYS A 374 -4.97 -6.29 17.63
N SER A 375 -5.20 -6.42 16.33
CA SER A 375 -6.42 -5.94 15.70
C SER A 375 -6.89 -6.84 14.57
N ASP A 376 -8.21 -6.86 14.36
CA ASP A 376 -8.85 -7.45 13.18
C ASP A 376 -10.01 -6.57 12.71
N TYR A 377 -10.48 -6.83 11.49
CA TYR A 377 -11.76 -6.33 10.99
C TYR A 377 -12.72 -7.48 10.76
N VAL A 378 -14.01 -7.24 11.00
CA VAL A 378 -15.06 -8.23 10.74
C VAL A 378 -15.98 -7.74 9.65
N GLN A 379 -16.23 -8.60 8.67
CA GLN A 379 -17.03 -8.30 7.47
C GLN A 379 -18.37 -9.05 7.45
N LYS A 380 -18.54 -10.07 8.31
CA LYS A 380 -19.79 -10.84 8.46
C LYS A 380 -20.07 -11.08 9.94
N PRO A 381 -21.34 -11.02 10.40
CA PRO A 381 -21.65 -11.27 11.80
C PRO A 381 -21.22 -12.68 12.24
N ILE A 382 -20.65 -12.80 13.44
CA ILE A 382 -20.27 -14.08 14.04
C ILE A 382 -21.54 -14.78 14.53
N PRO A 383 -21.83 -16.02 14.07
CA PRO A 383 -23.02 -16.76 14.49
C PRO A 383 -23.07 -16.97 16.02
N LYS A 384 -24.27 -17.04 16.60
CA LYS A 384 -24.44 -17.29 18.05
C LYS A 384 -23.73 -18.56 18.53
N SER A 385 -23.77 -19.63 17.75
CA SER A 385 -23.05 -20.87 18.03
C SER A 385 -21.54 -20.66 18.14
N SER A 386 -20.96 -19.85 17.25
CA SER A 386 -19.54 -19.48 17.28
C SER A 386 -19.21 -18.50 18.41
N LEU A 387 -20.12 -17.59 18.78
CA LEU A 387 -19.95 -16.76 19.98
C LEU A 387 -19.87 -17.63 21.25
N ASN A 388 -20.66 -18.69 21.34
CA ASN A 388 -20.56 -19.63 22.47
C ASN A 388 -19.20 -20.34 22.54
N LEU A 389 -18.57 -20.63 21.40
CA LEU A 389 -17.20 -21.15 21.37
C LEU A 389 -16.18 -20.08 21.79
N LEU A 390 -16.39 -18.83 21.37
CA LEU A 390 -15.57 -17.71 21.81
C LEU A 390 -15.64 -17.51 23.33
N TRP A 391 -16.82 -17.61 23.94
CA TRP A 391 -16.99 -17.53 25.40
C TRP A 391 -16.17 -18.59 26.12
N LYS A 392 -16.24 -19.84 25.67
CA LYS A 392 -15.43 -20.94 26.23
C LYS A 392 -13.94 -20.62 26.13
N LYS A 393 -13.47 -20.14 24.97
CA LYS A 393 -12.07 -19.79 24.77
C LYS A 393 -11.61 -18.62 25.65
N MET A 394 -12.44 -17.60 25.81
CA MET A 394 -12.12 -16.45 26.68
C MET A 394 -12.08 -16.84 28.16
N ILE A 395 -12.99 -17.71 28.61
CA ILE A 395 -13.02 -18.26 29.97
C ILE A 395 -11.78 -19.13 30.26
N GLU A 396 -11.38 -19.94 29.29
CA GLU A 396 -10.15 -20.76 29.34
C GLU A 396 -8.91 -19.88 29.54
N LEU A 397 -8.76 -18.83 28.72
CA LEU A 397 -7.59 -17.93 28.78
C LEU A 397 -7.62 -16.97 29.98
N GLY A 398 -8.81 -16.55 30.42
CA GLY A 398 -9.04 -15.84 31.68
C GLY A 398 -8.68 -14.36 31.72
N LYS A 399 -7.73 -13.85 30.92
CA LYS A 399 -7.29 -12.43 30.97
C LYS A 399 -7.52 -11.62 29.68
N PRO A 400 -7.24 -12.13 28.46
CA PRO A 400 -7.42 -11.35 27.25
C PRO A 400 -8.90 -10.98 27.01
N GLY A 401 -9.14 -9.70 26.72
CA GLY A 401 -10.44 -9.17 26.33
C GLY A 401 -10.48 -8.71 24.87
N LEU A 402 -11.69 -8.45 24.38
CA LEU A 402 -11.93 -7.95 23.03
C LEU A 402 -12.72 -6.64 23.06
N VAL A 403 -12.37 -5.70 22.20
CA VAL A 403 -13.05 -4.40 22.05
C VAL A 403 -13.51 -4.21 20.61
N PHE A 404 -14.81 -4.14 20.39
CA PHE A 404 -15.46 -4.00 19.10
C PHE A 404 -15.89 -2.56 18.93
N ASN A 405 -15.42 -1.89 17.87
CA ASN A 405 -15.78 -0.51 17.56
C ASN A 405 -16.54 -0.49 16.23
N ALA A 406 -17.80 -0.03 16.28
CA ALA A 406 -18.71 -0.05 15.14
C ALA A 406 -18.21 0.82 13.97
N TYR A 407 -18.28 0.27 12.76
CA TYR A 407 -18.02 0.96 11.49
C TYR A 407 -19.36 1.29 10.81
N GLY A 408 -19.39 1.46 9.50
CA GLY A 408 -20.56 1.96 8.77
C GLY A 408 -20.70 3.48 8.83
N GLY A 409 -21.88 3.98 8.48
CA GLY A 409 -22.13 5.41 8.30
C GLY A 409 -21.09 6.06 7.38
N ARG A 410 -20.47 7.16 7.82
CA ARG A 410 -19.44 7.89 7.09
C ARG A 410 -18.26 7.03 6.62
N MET A 411 -17.93 5.95 7.34
CA MET A 411 -16.86 5.03 6.95
C MET A 411 -17.20 4.21 5.69
N ASN A 412 -18.48 4.05 5.34
CA ASN A 412 -18.90 3.38 4.10
C ASN A 412 -18.90 4.34 2.89
N GLU A 413 -19.01 5.64 3.14
CA GLU A 413 -19.09 6.66 2.09
C GLU A 413 -17.72 7.02 1.50
N ILE A 414 -16.67 6.91 2.32
CA ILE A 414 -15.30 7.27 1.93
C ILE A 414 -14.66 6.11 1.17
N ALA A 415 -14.12 6.39 -0.02
CA ALA A 415 -13.42 5.40 -0.83
C ALA A 415 -12.21 4.82 -0.09
N SER A 416 -11.95 3.52 -0.28
CA SER A 416 -10.80 2.83 0.34
C SER A 416 -9.44 3.39 -0.12
N THR A 417 -9.39 4.14 -1.22
CA THR A 417 -8.16 4.75 -1.77
C THR A 417 -8.00 6.22 -1.42
N GLU A 418 -9.00 6.85 -0.79
CA GLU A 418 -9.01 8.30 -0.48
C GLU A 418 -7.84 8.69 0.44
N THR A 419 -7.51 7.81 1.39
CA THR A 419 -6.33 7.89 2.23
C THR A 419 -5.62 6.53 2.25
N PRO A 420 -4.39 6.43 2.75
CA PRO A 420 -3.71 5.15 2.90
C PRO A 420 -4.50 4.10 3.69
N PHE A 421 -5.35 4.54 4.63
CA PHE A 421 -6.19 3.66 5.42
C PHE A 421 -7.33 3.07 4.56
N PRO A 422 -7.33 1.74 4.31
CA PRO A 422 -8.20 1.13 3.30
C PRO A 422 -9.51 0.57 3.87
N HIS A 423 -9.62 0.45 5.21
CA HIS A 423 -10.67 -0.36 5.85
C HIS A 423 -11.99 0.42 5.93
N ARG A 424 -12.65 0.59 4.78
CA ARG A 424 -13.87 1.40 4.61
C ARG A 424 -15.12 0.50 4.47
N ALA A 425 -15.92 0.72 3.43
CA ALA A 425 -17.11 -0.07 3.13
C ALA A 425 -16.84 -1.58 3.15
N GLY A 426 -17.79 -2.35 3.69
CA GLY A 426 -17.70 -3.81 3.85
C GLY A 426 -17.19 -4.27 5.22
N ASN A 427 -16.67 -3.38 6.06
CA ASN A 427 -16.29 -3.69 7.44
C ASN A 427 -17.42 -3.30 8.42
N LEU A 428 -17.91 -4.26 9.20
CA LEU A 428 -18.96 -4.05 10.21
C LEU A 428 -18.39 -3.34 11.44
N TYR A 429 -17.22 -3.79 11.90
CA TYR A 429 -16.52 -3.24 13.05
C TYR A 429 -15.07 -3.68 13.05
N LYS A 430 -14.25 -2.93 13.79
CA LYS A 430 -12.87 -3.30 14.11
C LYS A 430 -12.80 -3.90 15.52
N ILE A 431 -12.06 -4.99 15.67
CA ILE A 431 -11.74 -5.63 16.94
C ILE A 431 -10.34 -5.17 17.40
N GLN A 432 -10.22 -4.81 18.67
CA GLN A 432 -8.95 -4.77 19.40
C GLN A 432 -8.88 -5.98 20.32
N TYR A 433 -7.78 -6.73 20.26
CA TYR A 433 -7.43 -7.72 21.26
C TYR A 433 -6.59 -7.03 22.32
N SER A 434 -6.94 -7.25 23.59
CA SER A 434 -6.34 -6.50 24.69
C SER A 434 -5.99 -7.40 25.86
N VAL A 435 -4.74 -7.33 26.29
CA VAL A 435 -4.29 -7.88 27.57
C VAL A 435 -3.34 -6.89 28.24
N ASN A 436 -3.62 -6.61 29.51
CA ASN A 436 -2.77 -5.82 30.41
C ASN A 436 -2.36 -6.69 31.58
N TRP A 437 -1.19 -6.44 32.17
CA TRP A 437 -0.74 -7.11 33.38
C TRP A 437 0.10 -6.18 34.25
N ALA A 438 0.32 -6.59 35.50
CA ALA A 438 1.07 -5.81 36.48
C ALA A 438 2.43 -6.43 36.77
N GLU A 439 2.54 -7.75 36.65
CA GLU A 439 3.70 -8.53 37.02
C GLU A 439 4.83 -8.35 36.00
N PRO A 440 5.96 -7.69 36.36
CA PRO A 440 7.09 -7.56 35.45
C PRO A 440 7.77 -8.93 35.23
N GLY A 441 8.49 -9.07 34.12
CA GLY A 441 9.40 -10.19 33.88
C GLY A 441 9.08 -11.01 32.63
N ALA A 442 10.11 -11.68 32.11
CA ALA A 442 10.05 -12.40 30.84
C ALA A 442 9.01 -13.55 30.84
N GLU A 443 8.79 -14.19 31.99
CA GLU A 443 7.79 -15.26 32.13
C GLU A 443 6.36 -14.73 32.01
N SER A 444 6.04 -13.65 32.73
CA SER A 444 4.75 -12.94 32.63
C SER A 444 4.50 -12.45 31.20
N ASP A 445 5.51 -11.83 30.58
CA ASP A 445 5.44 -11.37 29.19
C ASP A 445 5.14 -12.54 28.26
N LYS A 446 5.89 -13.64 28.35
CA LYS A 446 5.68 -14.85 27.53
C LYS A 446 4.28 -15.42 27.73
N ASN A 447 3.81 -15.51 28.97
CA ASN A 447 2.49 -16.03 29.30
C ASN A 447 1.37 -15.19 28.65
N PHE A 448 1.30 -13.89 28.95
CA PHE A 448 0.20 -13.04 28.45
C PHE A 448 0.27 -12.82 26.93
N ILE A 449 1.47 -12.76 26.35
CA ILE A 449 1.64 -12.71 24.89
C ILE A 449 1.18 -14.01 24.24
N SER A 450 1.45 -15.18 24.84
CA SER A 450 0.95 -16.46 24.31
C SER A 450 -0.57 -16.55 24.35
N GLN A 451 -1.21 -16.05 25.42
CA GLN A 451 -2.67 -16.04 25.55
C GLN A 451 -3.35 -15.16 24.51
N ILE A 452 -2.86 -13.93 24.29
CA ILE A 452 -3.43 -13.05 23.26
C ILE A 452 -3.17 -13.57 21.85
N ARG A 453 -2.04 -14.23 21.59
CA ARG A 453 -1.78 -14.94 20.33
C ARG A 453 -2.78 -16.10 20.15
N SER A 454 -3.05 -16.87 21.20
CA SER A 454 -4.04 -17.96 21.18
C SER A 454 -5.44 -17.45 20.83
N LEU A 455 -5.88 -16.35 21.47
CA LEU A 455 -7.18 -15.74 21.18
C LEU A 455 -7.25 -15.17 19.75
N HIS A 456 -6.20 -14.51 19.30
CA HIS A 456 -6.12 -13.99 17.94
C HIS A 456 -6.14 -15.12 16.90
N SER A 457 -5.40 -16.20 17.11
CA SER A 457 -5.44 -17.38 16.23
C SER A 457 -6.82 -18.04 16.22
N PHE A 458 -7.50 -18.12 17.36
CA PHE A 458 -8.88 -18.64 17.45
C PHE A 458 -9.86 -17.82 16.60
N MET A 459 -9.66 -16.50 16.51
CA MET A 459 -10.57 -15.62 15.77
C MET A 459 -10.41 -15.63 14.25
N THR A 460 -9.38 -16.30 13.71
CA THR A 460 -9.05 -16.35 12.27
C THR A 460 -10.24 -16.64 11.35
N PRO A 461 -11.13 -17.63 11.59
CA PRO A 461 -12.24 -17.93 10.68
C PRO A 461 -13.39 -16.91 10.73
N PHE A 462 -13.37 -15.96 11.67
CA PHE A 462 -14.47 -15.02 11.93
C PHE A 462 -14.17 -13.59 11.47
N VAL A 463 -12.97 -13.33 10.97
CA VAL A 463 -12.48 -11.99 10.63
C VAL A 463 -12.17 -11.90 9.13
N SER A 464 -11.80 -10.71 8.65
CA SER A 464 -11.33 -10.48 7.29
C SER A 464 -10.23 -11.48 6.91
N ASN A 465 -10.24 -11.93 5.66
CA ASN A 465 -9.22 -12.79 5.09
C ASN A 465 -8.82 -12.28 3.71
N ASN A 466 -7.60 -12.62 3.28
CA ASN A 466 -7.03 -12.25 1.97
C ASN A 466 -7.07 -10.75 1.64
N PRO A 467 -6.35 -9.89 2.38
CA PRO A 467 -5.52 -10.20 3.55
C PRO A 467 -6.32 -10.20 4.86
N ARG A 468 -5.74 -10.76 5.93
CA ARG A 468 -6.26 -10.56 7.29
C ARG A 468 -5.90 -9.15 7.75
N SER A 469 -6.83 -8.23 7.58
CA SER A 469 -6.62 -6.79 7.77
C SER A 469 -6.30 -6.42 9.22
N ALA A 470 -5.38 -5.49 9.40
CA ALA A 470 -4.91 -4.98 10.67
C ALA A 470 -4.85 -3.44 10.67
N TYR A 471 -4.79 -2.82 11.85
CA TYR A 471 -4.75 -1.38 12.02
C TYR A 471 -3.34 -0.91 12.41
N LEU A 472 -2.72 -0.05 11.60
CA LEU A 472 -1.33 0.39 11.79
C LEU A 472 -1.04 0.98 13.18
N ASN A 473 -1.94 1.80 13.70
CA ASN A 473 -1.78 2.40 15.03
C ASN A 473 -1.86 1.38 16.17
N TYR A 474 -2.34 0.16 15.90
CA TYR A 474 -2.21 -1.00 16.79
C TYR A 474 -1.11 -1.92 16.29
N ARG A 475 0.08 -1.34 16.16
CA ARG A 475 1.26 -1.99 15.60
C ARG A 475 1.51 -3.35 16.25
N ASP A 476 1.85 -4.34 15.43
CA ASP A 476 1.97 -5.74 15.84
C ASP A 476 3.11 -6.40 15.07
N LEU A 477 4.26 -6.56 15.72
CA LEU A 477 5.45 -7.16 15.10
C LEU A 477 5.26 -8.65 14.81
N ASP A 478 4.25 -9.31 15.39
CA ASP A 478 3.93 -10.71 15.08
C ASP A 478 3.41 -10.91 13.65
N ILE A 479 3.01 -9.83 12.96
CA ILE A 479 2.60 -9.89 11.55
C ILE A 479 3.80 -10.15 10.64
N GLY A 480 4.97 -9.63 10.99
CA GLY A 480 6.18 -9.61 10.18
C GLY A 480 6.99 -8.34 10.44
N VAL A 481 8.30 -8.43 10.25
CA VAL A 481 9.23 -7.30 10.42
C VAL A 481 10.10 -7.16 9.16
N ASN A 482 10.61 -5.95 8.96
CA ASN A 482 11.52 -5.60 7.88
C ASN A 482 12.94 -5.48 8.43
N GLN A 483 13.86 -6.25 7.86
CA GLN A 483 15.29 -6.15 8.16
C GLN A 483 15.95 -4.99 7.43
N ASN A 484 15.22 -4.35 6.50
CA ASN A 484 15.67 -3.25 5.66
C ASN A 484 16.91 -3.59 4.82
N GLY A 485 17.02 -4.87 4.41
CA GLY A 485 18.03 -5.39 3.49
C GLY A 485 17.54 -5.49 2.04
N LYS A 486 18.14 -6.37 1.24
CA LYS A 486 17.79 -6.57 -0.18
C LYS A 486 16.32 -7.02 -0.38
N GLU A 487 15.79 -7.80 0.56
CA GLU A 487 14.40 -8.30 0.55
C GLU A 487 13.38 -7.34 1.18
N SER A 488 13.78 -6.09 1.47
CA SER A 488 12.94 -5.14 2.22
C SER A 488 11.54 -4.93 1.61
N PHE A 489 11.41 -4.93 0.29
CA PHE A 489 10.09 -4.86 -0.35
C PHE A 489 9.21 -6.07 -0.03
N ASN A 490 9.76 -7.29 -0.16
CA ASN A 490 9.04 -8.55 0.05
C ASN A 490 8.66 -8.75 1.53
N GLU A 491 9.60 -8.49 2.45
CA GLU A 491 9.35 -8.48 3.89
C GLU A 491 8.28 -7.44 4.25
N GLY A 492 8.39 -6.25 3.64
CA GLY A 492 7.49 -5.15 3.86
C GLY A 492 6.06 -5.41 3.39
N LYS A 493 5.91 -6.15 2.30
CA LYS A 493 4.62 -6.52 1.72
C LYS A 493 3.77 -7.34 2.69
N VAL A 494 4.37 -8.20 3.51
CA VAL A 494 3.67 -9.08 4.45
C VAL A 494 2.80 -8.31 5.45
N TYR A 495 3.35 -7.27 6.09
CA TYR A 495 2.58 -6.40 6.97
C TYR A 495 1.87 -5.27 6.21
N GLY A 496 2.47 -4.81 5.11
CA GLY A 496 1.96 -3.74 4.27
C GLY A 496 0.56 -4.03 3.74
N GLU A 497 0.33 -5.22 3.18
CA GLU A 497 -0.99 -5.61 2.67
C GLU A 497 -2.03 -5.74 3.79
N LYS A 498 -1.64 -6.18 5.00
CA LYS A 498 -2.58 -6.25 6.13
C LYS A 498 -2.98 -4.86 6.64
N TYR A 499 -2.05 -3.92 6.67
CA TYR A 499 -2.33 -2.56 7.12
C TYR A 499 -3.04 -1.72 6.07
N PHE A 500 -2.70 -1.89 4.79
CA PHE A 500 -3.04 -0.95 3.72
C PHE A 500 -3.78 -1.58 2.53
N ASN A 501 -4.02 -2.90 2.52
CA ASN A 501 -4.60 -3.63 1.39
C ASN A 501 -3.88 -3.20 0.08
N GLY A 502 -4.63 -2.88 -0.99
CA GLY A 502 -4.08 -2.41 -2.26
C GLY A 502 -3.41 -1.02 -2.22
N ASN A 503 -3.56 -0.23 -1.15
CA ASN A 503 -2.89 1.07 -1.03
C ASN A 503 -1.39 0.94 -0.74
N PHE A 504 -0.91 -0.25 -0.35
CA PHE A 504 0.50 -0.51 -0.08
C PHE A 504 1.40 -0.14 -1.25
N ASP A 505 1.03 -0.51 -2.49
CA ASP A 505 1.85 -0.25 -3.67
C ASP A 505 2.02 1.25 -3.93
N ARG A 506 0.96 2.06 -3.71
CA ARG A 506 1.07 3.52 -3.81
C ARG A 506 1.97 4.08 -2.72
N LEU A 507 1.85 3.60 -1.48
CA LEU A 507 2.75 4.01 -0.39
C LEU A 507 4.21 3.73 -0.71
N VAL A 508 4.53 2.56 -1.27
CA VAL A 508 5.90 2.19 -1.68
C VAL A 508 6.42 3.11 -2.80
N LYS A 509 5.58 3.45 -3.79
CA LYS A 509 5.94 4.43 -4.83
C LYS A 509 6.27 5.80 -4.24
N VAL A 510 5.43 6.30 -3.33
CA VAL A 510 5.68 7.58 -2.65
C VAL A 510 6.95 7.51 -1.81
N LYS A 511 7.14 6.44 -1.03
CA LYS A 511 8.33 6.21 -0.21
C LYS A 511 9.60 6.25 -1.06
N THR A 512 9.61 5.57 -2.21
CA THR A 512 10.73 5.54 -3.15
C THR A 512 11.06 6.92 -3.71
N MET A 513 10.03 7.74 -3.95
CA MET A 513 10.19 9.10 -4.47
C MET A 513 10.81 10.05 -3.43
N VAL A 514 10.30 10.01 -2.19
CA VAL A 514 10.61 11.03 -1.17
C VAL A 514 11.78 10.64 -0.25
N ASP A 515 12.06 9.34 -0.13
CA ASP A 515 13.17 8.81 0.66
C ASP A 515 13.76 7.55 -0.01
N PRO A 516 14.44 7.71 -1.17
CA PRO A 516 14.96 6.60 -1.97
C PRO A 516 16.01 5.75 -1.24
N ASN A 517 16.72 6.33 -0.28
CA ASN A 517 17.76 5.64 0.50
C ASN A 517 17.22 5.02 1.79
N ASN A 518 15.90 5.05 1.99
CA ASN A 518 15.21 4.47 3.15
C ASN A 518 15.82 4.94 4.50
N PHE A 519 16.08 6.24 4.64
CA PHE A 519 16.57 6.82 5.89
C PHE A 519 15.53 6.73 7.01
N PHE A 520 14.29 7.13 6.72
CA PHE A 520 13.17 7.01 7.65
C PHE A 520 12.64 5.59 7.65
N ARG A 521 13.26 4.74 8.46
CA ARG A 521 12.93 3.32 8.54
C ARG A 521 12.75 2.83 9.96
N ASN A 522 11.93 1.80 10.10
CA ASN A 522 11.76 1.02 11.32
C ASN A 522 11.38 -0.42 10.94
N GLU A 523 11.05 -1.22 11.94
CA GLU A 523 10.79 -2.65 11.80
C GLU A 523 9.52 -2.94 10.99
N GLN A 524 8.63 -1.95 10.79
CA GLN A 524 7.44 -2.05 9.92
C GLN A 524 7.20 -0.78 9.10
N SER A 525 8.25 -0.05 8.71
CA SER A 525 8.11 1.11 7.81
C SER A 525 7.74 0.69 6.39
N ILE A 526 7.17 1.60 5.62
CA ILE A 526 6.99 1.36 4.18
C ILE A 526 8.38 1.18 3.53
N PRO A 527 8.63 0.08 2.78
CA PRO A 527 9.89 -0.11 2.08
C PRO A 527 9.97 0.75 0.81
N THR A 528 11.17 0.93 0.28
CA THR A 528 11.38 1.44 -1.07
C THR A 528 11.23 0.31 -2.10
N LEU A 529 10.99 0.66 -3.36
CA LEU A 529 11.15 -0.30 -4.45
C LEU A 529 12.62 -0.76 -4.50
N PRO A 530 12.89 -2.02 -4.90
CA PRO A 530 14.24 -2.47 -5.15
C PRO A 530 14.90 -1.51 -6.14
N ILE A 531 16.00 -0.88 -5.71
CA ILE A 531 16.82 -0.10 -6.61
C ILE A 531 17.45 -1.12 -7.56
N ALA A 532 17.01 -1.16 -8.82
CA ALA A 532 17.82 -1.73 -9.87
C ALA A 532 19.08 -0.84 -9.92
N ASP A 533 20.27 -1.40 -9.66
CA ASP A 533 21.52 -0.65 -9.66
C ASP A 533 21.60 0.27 -10.90
N SER A 534 21.40 1.58 -10.71
CA SER A 534 21.62 2.57 -11.74
C SER A 534 22.10 3.89 -11.17
N ILE A 535 23.21 4.31 -11.77
CA ILE A 535 24.03 5.48 -11.55
C ILE A 535 23.22 6.78 -11.70
N SER A 536 23.64 7.77 -10.91
CA SER A 536 23.13 9.13 -10.76
C SER A 536 22.96 9.96 -12.04
N GLY A 537 21.89 10.74 -12.07
CA GLY A 537 21.91 12.15 -12.48
C GLY A 537 21.77 12.48 -13.97
N VAL A 538 21.23 13.69 -14.18
CA VAL A 538 21.21 14.53 -15.39
C VAL A 538 19.89 14.59 -16.20
N THR A 539 19.38 15.81 -16.36
CA THR A 539 18.29 16.21 -17.26
C THR A 539 18.85 16.98 -18.46
N PHE A 540 18.38 16.69 -19.68
CA PHE A 540 18.84 17.33 -20.93
C PHE A 540 17.69 17.73 -21.88
N THR A 541 17.91 18.77 -22.69
CA THR A 541 17.00 19.35 -23.70
C THR A 541 17.09 18.65 -25.07
N ALA A 542 16.01 18.71 -25.86
CA ALA A 542 15.75 17.85 -27.02
C ALA A 542 16.74 17.90 -28.21
N THR A 543 17.57 18.95 -28.35
CA THR A 543 18.56 19.08 -29.44
C THR A 543 19.88 18.33 -29.17
N SER A 544 20.21 18.04 -27.92
CA SER A 544 21.38 17.22 -27.56
C SER A 544 21.09 15.71 -27.59
N THR A 545 19.83 15.31 -27.34
CA THR A 545 19.37 13.92 -27.27
C THR A 545 19.65 13.13 -28.56
N TRP A 546 19.41 13.72 -29.74
CA TRP A 546 19.69 13.08 -31.03
C TRP A 546 21.19 12.79 -31.23
N LYS A 547 22.07 13.74 -30.94
CA LYS A 547 23.52 13.55 -31.14
C LYS A 547 24.07 12.45 -30.24
N LEU A 548 23.55 12.34 -29.01
CA LEU A 548 23.93 11.28 -28.07
C LEU A 548 23.41 9.91 -28.50
N ILE A 549 22.11 9.78 -28.77
CA ILE A 549 21.52 8.49 -29.10
C ILE A 549 21.89 8.01 -30.50
N GLY A 550 21.98 8.91 -31.49
CA GLY A 550 22.40 8.58 -32.85
C GLY A 550 23.82 8.03 -32.86
N ARG A 551 24.76 8.70 -32.17
CA ARG A 551 26.13 8.18 -32.00
C ARG A 551 26.18 6.87 -31.22
N CYS A 552 25.41 6.76 -30.15
CA CYS A 552 25.37 5.52 -29.38
C CYS A 552 24.87 4.35 -30.22
N LEU A 553 23.79 4.55 -30.98
CA LEU A 553 23.25 3.54 -31.89
C LEU A 553 24.31 3.14 -32.92
N THR A 554 24.98 4.11 -33.57
CA THR A 554 26.04 3.83 -34.56
C THR A 554 27.20 3.02 -33.97
N ASN A 555 27.56 3.30 -32.71
CA ASN A 555 28.66 2.60 -32.04
C ASN A 555 28.30 1.16 -31.60
N HIS A 556 27.01 0.85 -31.43
CA HIS A 556 26.55 -0.45 -30.92
C HIS A 556 25.88 -1.33 -31.98
N THR A 557 25.77 -0.87 -33.22
CA THR A 557 25.38 -1.69 -34.37
C THR A 557 26.62 -2.35 -34.99
N THR A 558 26.51 -3.64 -35.31
CA THR A 558 27.63 -4.51 -35.71
C THR A 558 28.26 -4.19 -37.07
N ASN A 559 27.69 -3.26 -37.85
CA ASN A 559 28.23 -2.79 -39.13
C ASN A 559 28.39 -1.27 -39.14
N GLN A 560 29.61 -0.78 -39.40
CA GLN A 560 29.89 0.66 -39.59
C GLN A 560 29.20 1.27 -40.83
N THR A 561 28.53 0.46 -41.65
CA THR A 561 27.75 0.84 -42.84
C THR A 561 26.24 0.85 -42.62
N ASP A 562 25.73 0.45 -41.44
CA ASP A 562 24.30 0.46 -41.17
C ASP A 562 23.79 1.91 -41.10
N ASN A 563 23.03 2.32 -42.12
CA ASN A 563 22.47 3.65 -42.18
C ASN A 563 21.31 3.80 -41.18
N ILE A 564 21.63 4.12 -39.92
CA ILE A 564 20.67 4.29 -38.82
C ILE A 564 19.62 5.38 -39.11
N SER A 565 19.88 6.28 -40.06
CA SER A 565 18.85 7.25 -40.50
C SER A 565 17.60 6.57 -41.09
N ASN A 566 17.70 5.33 -41.58
CA ASN A 566 16.57 4.58 -42.11
C ASN A 566 15.69 3.90 -41.05
N ILE A 567 16.17 3.83 -39.79
CA ILE A 567 15.44 3.18 -38.70
C ILE A 567 15.04 4.16 -37.60
N VAL A 568 15.54 5.40 -37.61
CA VAL A 568 15.27 6.38 -36.55
C VAL A 568 14.52 7.59 -37.08
N TYR A 569 13.36 7.86 -36.51
CA TYR A 569 12.49 8.97 -36.88
C TYR A 569 12.38 9.95 -35.71
N THR A 570 12.97 11.14 -35.88
CA THR A 570 12.81 12.26 -34.93
C THR A 570 11.68 13.18 -35.41
N ARG A 571 11.22 14.11 -34.56
CA ARG A 571 10.16 15.07 -34.94
C ARG A 571 10.46 15.94 -36.16
N THR A 572 11.74 16.08 -36.55
CA THR A 572 12.18 16.83 -37.74
C THR A 572 12.22 15.98 -39.02
N ASN A 573 12.08 14.66 -38.91
CA ASN A 573 12.03 13.78 -40.07
C ASN A 573 10.67 13.91 -40.79
N PRO A 574 10.61 14.07 -42.13
CA PRO A 574 9.35 14.17 -42.87
C PRO A 574 8.40 12.98 -42.64
N SER A 575 8.95 11.78 -42.51
CA SER A 575 8.19 10.53 -42.30
C SER A 575 7.78 10.28 -40.85
N TYR A 576 8.17 11.13 -39.89
CA TYR A 576 7.87 10.89 -38.46
C TYR A 576 6.38 10.76 -38.18
N THR A 577 5.57 11.65 -38.76
CA THR A 577 4.13 11.67 -38.49
C THR A 577 3.41 10.48 -39.13
N SER A 578 3.83 10.04 -40.32
CA SER A 578 3.26 8.84 -40.96
C SER A 578 3.62 7.57 -40.18
N VAL A 579 4.88 7.43 -39.75
CA VAL A 579 5.33 6.29 -38.92
C VAL A 579 4.66 6.26 -37.54
N LEU A 580 4.48 7.41 -36.90
CA LEU A 580 3.76 7.49 -35.63
C LEU A 580 2.30 7.03 -35.79
N ARG A 581 1.59 7.59 -36.78
CA ARG A 581 0.15 7.38 -36.98
C ARG A 581 -0.22 6.00 -37.54
N ALA A 582 0.69 5.32 -38.24
CA ALA A 582 0.42 4.02 -38.87
C ALA A 582 -0.21 2.97 -37.93
N TYR A 583 0.09 3.05 -36.63
CA TYR A 583 -0.33 2.08 -35.62
C TYR A 583 -1.10 2.68 -34.43
N ILE A 584 -1.59 3.92 -34.52
CA ILE A 584 -2.52 4.45 -33.51
C ILE A 584 -3.93 3.96 -33.85
N ARG A 585 -4.42 2.97 -33.11
CA ARG A 585 -5.75 2.38 -33.33
C ARG A 585 -6.88 3.10 -32.59
N ASN A 586 -6.56 3.82 -31.53
CA ASN A 586 -7.53 4.61 -30.77
C ASN A 586 -7.37 6.10 -31.09
N ALA A 587 -8.36 6.68 -31.77
CA ALA A 587 -8.34 8.06 -32.25
C ALA A 587 -8.20 9.10 -31.11
N ARG A 588 -8.55 8.75 -29.86
CA ARG A 588 -8.32 9.56 -28.66
C ARG A 588 -6.87 10.05 -28.56
N PHE A 589 -5.93 9.24 -29.05
CA PHE A 589 -4.50 9.53 -28.95
C PHE A 589 -3.89 10.01 -30.27
N ASN A 590 -4.69 10.19 -31.31
CA ASN A 590 -4.26 10.78 -32.59
C ASN A 590 -4.57 12.29 -32.67
N VAL A 591 -4.94 12.90 -31.54
CA VAL A 591 -5.19 14.35 -31.45
C VAL A 591 -3.88 15.13 -31.36
N SER A 592 -3.90 16.38 -31.81
CA SER A 592 -2.70 17.25 -31.79
C SER A 592 -2.16 17.52 -30.38
N SER A 593 -3.02 17.48 -29.37
CA SER A 593 -2.69 17.70 -27.95
C SER A 593 -2.08 16.47 -27.25
N ALA A 594 -2.12 15.29 -27.85
CA ALA A 594 -1.55 14.08 -27.25
C ALA A 594 -0.02 14.19 -27.17
N PRO A 595 0.61 13.77 -26.05
CA PRO A 595 2.08 13.71 -25.95
C PRO A 595 2.67 12.85 -27.06
N LYS A 596 3.72 13.35 -27.71
CA LYS A 596 4.38 12.68 -28.83
C LYS A 596 5.75 12.15 -28.43
N PRO A 597 6.18 10.97 -28.91
CA PRO A 597 7.51 10.46 -28.61
C PRO A 597 8.60 11.41 -29.12
N SER A 598 9.71 11.46 -28.42
CA SER A 598 10.88 12.22 -28.87
C SER A 598 11.50 11.59 -30.13
N ILE A 599 11.53 10.24 -30.18
CA ILE A 599 12.11 9.43 -31.24
C ILE A 599 11.30 8.14 -31.41
N ILE A 600 11.15 7.67 -32.66
CA ILE A 600 10.63 6.35 -33.01
C ILE A 600 11.73 5.55 -33.69
N ILE A 601 11.95 4.31 -33.26
CA ILE A 601 12.97 3.40 -33.78
C ILE A 601 12.28 2.17 -34.36
N THR A 602 12.57 1.82 -35.62
CA THR A 602 12.02 0.65 -36.33
C THR A 602 13.14 -0.35 -36.67
N PRO A 603 13.47 -1.29 -35.78
CA PRO A 603 14.65 -2.14 -35.90
C PRO A 603 14.51 -3.12 -37.08
N LEU A 604 15.58 -3.31 -37.85
CA LEU A 604 15.60 -4.26 -38.98
C LEU A 604 16.20 -5.61 -38.60
N GLN A 605 16.95 -5.65 -37.49
CA GLN A 605 17.67 -6.82 -36.99
C GLN A 605 17.77 -6.78 -35.46
N GLU A 606 18.12 -7.92 -34.85
CA GLU A 606 18.19 -8.09 -33.38
C GLU A 606 19.19 -7.11 -32.74
N SER A 607 20.33 -6.83 -33.40
CA SER A 607 21.34 -5.89 -32.91
C SER A 607 20.82 -4.45 -32.76
N HIS A 608 19.85 -4.03 -33.59
CA HIS A 608 19.22 -2.71 -33.45
C HIS A 608 18.38 -2.62 -32.17
N VAL A 609 17.78 -3.73 -31.75
CA VAL A 609 17.02 -3.81 -30.49
C VAL A 609 17.97 -3.73 -29.29
N GLN A 610 19.07 -4.49 -29.32
CA GLN A 610 20.12 -4.44 -28.30
C GLN A 610 20.67 -3.01 -28.15
N ALA A 611 21.09 -2.41 -29.27
CA ALA A 611 21.59 -1.03 -29.29
C ALA A 611 20.56 -0.05 -28.75
N THR A 612 19.28 -0.21 -29.10
CA THR A 612 18.21 0.63 -28.56
C THR A 612 18.12 0.53 -27.04
N ILE A 613 18.10 -0.67 -26.46
CA ILE A 613 18.01 -0.85 -25.00
C ILE A 613 19.23 -0.21 -24.31
N ILE A 614 20.43 -0.48 -24.82
CA ILE A 614 21.68 0.05 -24.26
C ILE A 614 21.68 1.58 -24.30
N CYS A 615 21.35 2.17 -25.45
CA CYS A 615 21.43 3.61 -25.65
C CYS A 615 20.30 4.39 -24.97
N THR A 616 19.10 3.81 -24.88
CA THR A 616 18.00 4.47 -24.18
C THR A 616 18.22 4.50 -22.67
N LYS A 617 18.84 3.46 -22.11
CA LYS A 617 19.30 3.43 -20.71
C LYS A 617 20.29 4.56 -20.40
N GLN A 618 21.22 4.89 -21.31
CA GLN A 618 22.19 5.97 -21.11
C GLN A 618 21.55 7.36 -21.05
N VAL A 619 20.41 7.55 -21.71
CA VAL A 619 19.73 8.85 -21.83
C VAL A 619 18.64 9.04 -20.77
N GLY A 620 18.21 7.97 -20.10
CA GLY A 620 17.23 8.03 -19.01
C GLY A 620 15.78 8.31 -19.44
N TYR A 621 15.46 8.18 -20.74
CA TYR A 621 14.09 8.32 -21.24
C TYR A 621 13.34 7.00 -21.18
N GLN A 622 12.02 7.08 -21.01
CA GLN A 622 11.20 5.87 -21.02
C GLN A 622 11.18 5.23 -22.41
N LEU A 623 11.42 3.91 -22.48
CA LEU A 623 11.28 3.14 -23.71
C LEU A 623 9.90 2.47 -23.75
N LYS A 624 9.10 2.75 -24.78
CA LYS A 624 7.83 2.09 -25.07
C LYS A 624 8.02 1.10 -26.21
N ILE A 625 7.58 -0.14 -26.02
CA ILE A 625 7.66 -1.17 -27.08
C ILE A 625 6.31 -1.25 -27.77
N ARG A 626 6.30 -1.22 -29.10
CA ARG A 626 5.09 -1.27 -29.92
C ARG A 626 5.10 -2.51 -30.82
N SER A 627 3.99 -3.24 -30.83
CA SER A 627 3.68 -4.36 -31.72
C SER A 627 2.23 -4.26 -32.18
N GLY A 628 2.00 -3.71 -33.38
CA GLY A 628 0.66 -3.55 -34.00
C GLY A 628 -0.26 -2.45 -33.43
N GLY A 629 0.04 -1.91 -32.23
CA GLY A 629 -0.60 -0.73 -31.65
C GLY A 629 -2.04 -0.89 -31.16
N HIS A 630 -2.49 -2.14 -30.97
CA HIS A 630 -3.76 -2.49 -30.33
C HIS A 630 -3.69 -2.30 -28.80
N ASP A 631 -3.69 -1.04 -28.39
CA ASP A 631 -3.58 -0.62 -27.01
C ASP A 631 -4.68 0.38 -26.69
N TYR A 632 -5.64 -0.06 -25.88
CA TYR A 632 -6.85 0.72 -25.60
C TYR A 632 -6.58 1.97 -24.76
N GLU A 633 -5.54 1.94 -23.92
CA GLU A 633 -5.15 3.05 -23.05
C GLU A 633 -3.92 3.82 -23.57
N GLY A 634 -3.38 3.40 -24.72
CA GLY A 634 -2.31 4.12 -25.41
C GLY A 634 -0.92 3.99 -24.77
N ASN A 635 -0.73 3.08 -23.83
CA ASN A 635 0.53 2.87 -23.11
C ASN A 635 1.75 2.64 -24.03
N SER A 636 1.56 2.15 -25.24
CA SER A 636 2.57 1.88 -26.27
C SER A 636 2.90 3.07 -27.17
N TYR A 637 2.20 4.20 -27.04
CA TYR A 637 2.45 5.40 -27.86
C TYR A 637 2.18 6.76 -27.19
N ILE A 638 1.76 6.81 -25.92
CA ILE A 638 1.73 8.03 -25.09
C ILE A 638 2.48 7.85 -23.76
N SER A 639 2.96 8.97 -23.18
CA SER A 639 3.52 9.06 -21.82
C SER A 639 3.45 10.49 -21.30
N ASP A 640 3.38 10.64 -19.98
CA ASP A 640 3.44 11.93 -19.28
C ASP A 640 4.88 12.45 -19.13
N THR A 641 5.88 11.62 -19.44
CA THR A 641 7.30 11.97 -19.43
C THR A 641 7.91 11.84 -20.82
N GLN A 642 9.17 12.27 -21.00
CA GLN A 642 9.85 12.09 -22.27
C GLN A 642 10.12 10.60 -22.55
N PHE A 643 9.78 10.17 -23.76
CA PHE A 643 9.79 8.77 -24.13
C PHE A 643 10.19 8.54 -25.59
N PHE A 644 10.64 7.33 -25.86
CA PHE A 644 10.88 6.78 -27.18
C PHE A 644 9.94 5.62 -27.47
N ILE A 645 9.64 5.39 -28.74
CA ILE A 645 8.96 4.18 -29.20
C ILE A 645 9.97 3.29 -29.93
N LEU A 646 10.10 2.04 -29.50
CA LEU A 646 10.69 0.95 -30.26
C LEU A 646 9.55 0.18 -30.94
N ASP A 647 9.39 0.37 -32.24
CA ASP A 647 8.34 -0.27 -33.04
C ASP A 647 8.87 -1.50 -33.74
N MET A 648 8.43 -2.66 -33.27
CA MET A 648 8.93 -3.97 -33.70
C MET A 648 8.46 -4.39 -35.10
N PHE A 649 7.65 -3.60 -35.81
CA PHE A 649 7.00 -3.96 -37.08
C PHE A 649 7.94 -4.58 -38.14
N ASN A 650 9.22 -4.21 -38.18
CA ASN A 650 10.18 -4.77 -39.13
C ASN A 650 10.71 -6.16 -38.76
N LEU A 651 10.59 -6.58 -37.48
CA LEU A 651 10.95 -7.91 -36.99
C LEU A 651 9.73 -8.85 -37.03
N ARG A 652 9.22 -9.11 -38.23
CA ARG A 652 7.96 -9.83 -38.50
C ARG A 652 8.13 -11.14 -39.29
N SER A 653 9.30 -11.77 -39.22
CA SER A 653 9.54 -13.05 -39.89
C SER A 653 8.63 -14.16 -39.33
N ILE A 654 8.13 -15.03 -40.21
CA ILE A 654 7.30 -16.19 -39.83
C ILE A 654 7.83 -17.41 -40.57
N SER A 655 8.24 -18.44 -39.83
CA SER A 655 8.65 -19.73 -40.37
C SER A 655 7.77 -20.82 -39.78
N VAL A 656 7.12 -21.60 -40.64
CA VAL A 656 6.15 -22.63 -40.25
C VAL A 656 6.73 -24.00 -40.59
N ASP A 657 6.77 -24.87 -39.59
CA ASP A 657 7.21 -26.27 -39.68
C ASP A 657 6.03 -27.17 -39.29
N ILE A 658 5.40 -27.79 -40.30
CA ILE A 658 4.23 -28.65 -40.10
C ILE A 658 4.64 -30.01 -39.52
N ASP A 659 5.83 -30.50 -39.82
CA ASP A 659 6.31 -31.79 -39.30
C ASP A 659 6.56 -31.70 -37.79
N GLN A 660 6.98 -30.53 -37.29
CA GLN A 660 7.10 -30.24 -35.87
C GLN A 660 5.85 -29.62 -35.24
N GLU A 661 4.76 -29.46 -36.00
CA GLU A 661 3.55 -28.74 -35.59
C GLU A 661 3.86 -27.41 -34.87
N SER A 662 4.77 -26.60 -35.42
CA SER A 662 5.23 -25.38 -34.77
C SER A 662 5.58 -24.26 -35.74
N ALA A 663 5.65 -23.03 -35.24
CA ALA A 663 6.10 -21.88 -36.04
C ALA A 663 6.94 -20.91 -35.21
N TRP A 664 8.01 -20.40 -35.78
CA TRP A 664 8.73 -19.24 -35.25
C TRP A 664 8.08 -17.98 -35.81
N VAL A 665 7.71 -17.06 -34.92
CA VAL A 665 7.00 -15.83 -35.23
C VAL A 665 7.69 -14.64 -34.58
N GLY A 666 8.14 -13.69 -35.39
CA GLY A 666 8.72 -12.42 -34.93
C GLY A 666 7.67 -11.57 -34.21
N ALA A 667 8.09 -10.87 -33.16
CA ALA A 667 7.19 -10.07 -32.32
C ALA A 667 6.55 -8.89 -33.06
N GLY A 668 7.11 -8.49 -34.21
CA GLY A 668 6.54 -7.49 -35.12
C GLY A 668 5.41 -7.98 -36.02
N ALA A 669 5.24 -9.31 -36.16
CA ALA A 669 4.21 -9.88 -37.00
C ALA A 669 2.81 -9.62 -36.45
N THR A 670 1.84 -9.56 -37.33
CA THR A 670 0.41 -9.46 -36.99
C THR A 670 -0.25 -10.85 -36.98
N LEU A 671 -1.35 -11.00 -36.24
CA LEU A 671 -2.11 -12.26 -36.22
C LEU A 671 -2.57 -12.68 -37.62
N GLY A 672 -2.98 -11.72 -38.46
CA GLY A 672 -3.38 -11.99 -39.84
C GLY A 672 -2.26 -12.61 -40.69
N GLU A 673 -1.03 -12.11 -40.56
CA GLU A 673 0.13 -12.68 -41.25
C GLU A 673 0.43 -14.10 -40.77
N VAL A 674 0.35 -14.35 -39.46
CA VAL A 674 0.55 -15.69 -38.88
C VAL A 674 -0.47 -16.69 -39.41
N TYR A 675 -1.76 -16.33 -39.38
CA TYR A 675 -2.81 -17.20 -39.90
C TYR A 675 -2.64 -17.51 -41.38
N TYR A 676 -2.31 -16.51 -42.19
CA TYR A 676 -2.09 -16.68 -43.62
C TYR A 676 -0.92 -17.65 -43.88
N ARG A 677 0.21 -17.49 -43.18
CA ARG A 677 1.40 -18.35 -43.34
C ARG A 677 1.16 -19.79 -42.89
N ILE A 678 0.40 -20.00 -41.82
CA ILE A 678 0.01 -21.35 -41.39
C ILE A 678 -0.89 -21.98 -42.46
N TRP A 679 -1.90 -21.25 -42.94
CA TRP A 679 -2.82 -21.72 -43.97
C TRP A 679 -2.12 -22.05 -45.30
N GLU A 680 -1.10 -21.30 -45.68
CA GLU A 680 -0.29 -21.60 -46.88
C GLU A 680 0.39 -22.97 -46.78
N LYS A 681 0.78 -23.40 -45.57
CA LYS A 681 1.46 -24.67 -45.34
C LYS A 681 0.52 -25.83 -45.01
N SER A 682 -0.60 -25.57 -44.34
CA SER A 682 -1.57 -26.61 -43.98
C SER A 682 -2.99 -26.08 -43.86
N LYS A 683 -3.96 -26.85 -44.35
CA LYS A 683 -5.41 -26.56 -44.24
C LYS A 683 -6.05 -27.13 -42.98
N VAL A 684 -5.28 -27.84 -42.15
CA VAL A 684 -5.76 -28.54 -40.95
C VAL A 684 -4.96 -28.17 -39.71
N HIS A 685 -4.16 -27.11 -39.77
CA HIS A 685 -3.48 -26.53 -38.60
C HIS A 685 -3.93 -25.09 -38.38
N GLY A 686 -3.97 -24.70 -37.11
CA GLY A 686 -4.30 -23.35 -36.67
C GLY A 686 -3.48 -22.95 -35.44
N PHE A 687 -3.74 -21.74 -34.97
CA PHE A 687 -3.09 -21.18 -33.77
C PHE A 687 -4.13 -20.50 -32.87
N PRO A 688 -4.28 -20.89 -31.60
CA PRO A 688 -5.25 -20.30 -30.67
C PRO A 688 -4.90 -18.84 -30.37
N ALA A 689 -5.56 -17.90 -31.04
CA ALA A 689 -5.33 -16.46 -30.88
C ALA A 689 -6.57 -15.63 -31.25
N GLY A 690 -6.48 -14.31 -31.08
CA GLY A 690 -7.55 -13.36 -31.32
C GLY A 690 -7.94 -13.21 -32.79
N ALA A 691 -9.20 -12.82 -33.05
CA ALA A 691 -9.72 -12.73 -34.42
C ALA A 691 -9.32 -11.45 -35.19
N CYS A 692 -8.79 -10.43 -34.51
CA CYS A 692 -8.47 -9.14 -35.14
C CYS A 692 -7.13 -9.23 -35.89
N PRO A 693 -7.10 -9.18 -37.24
CA PRO A 693 -5.90 -9.49 -38.01
C PRO A 693 -4.76 -8.50 -37.80
N THR A 694 -5.07 -7.24 -37.46
CA THR A 694 -4.08 -6.16 -37.22
C THR A 694 -3.42 -6.17 -35.84
N VAL A 695 -3.83 -7.07 -34.94
CA VAL A 695 -3.20 -7.20 -33.61
C VAL A 695 -1.79 -7.74 -33.77
N GLY A 696 -0.81 -7.12 -33.10
CA GLY A 696 0.58 -7.59 -33.10
C GLY A 696 0.78 -8.79 -32.19
N VAL A 697 1.52 -9.79 -32.67
CA VAL A 697 1.79 -11.05 -31.97
C VAL A 697 2.54 -10.80 -30.66
N GLY A 698 3.52 -9.89 -30.67
CA GLY A 698 4.33 -9.59 -29.48
C GLY A 698 3.48 -9.14 -28.29
N GLY A 699 2.53 -8.23 -28.53
CA GLY A 699 1.59 -7.76 -27.50
C GLY A 699 0.52 -8.80 -27.17
N HIS A 700 0.01 -9.53 -28.16
CA HIS A 700 -1.03 -10.54 -27.95
C HIS A 700 -0.56 -11.67 -27.05
N ILE A 701 0.60 -12.26 -27.35
CA ILE A 701 1.16 -13.38 -26.58
C ILE A 701 1.58 -12.90 -25.18
N SER A 702 2.32 -11.80 -25.09
CA SER A 702 2.75 -11.29 -23.77
C SER A 702 1.57 -10.88 -22.88
N GLY A 703 0.41 -10.54 -23.45
CA GLY A 703 -0.86 -10.30 -22.76
C GLY A 703 -1.76 -11.53 -22.62
N ALA A 704 -1.21 -12.74 -22.58
CA ALA A 704 -1.90 -14.04 -22.48
C ALA A 704 -2.62 -14.53 -23.76
N GLY A 705 -3.16 -13.61 -24.56
CA GLY A 705 -3.73 -13.92 -25.88
C GLY A 705 -5.09 -14.64 -25.82
N TYR A 706 -6.15 -13.85 -25.69
CA TYR A 706 -7.54 -14.34 -25.72
C TYR A 706 -8.02 -14.57 -27.17
N GLY A 707 -8.63 -15.73 -27.44
CA GLY A 707 -9.02 -16.12 -28.79
C GLY A 707 -10.16 -17.14 -28.88
N ASN A 708 -10.76 -17.27 -30.06
CA ASN A 708 -11.99 -18.06 -30.27
C ASN A 708 -11.80 -19.58 -30.11
N MET A 709 -10.56 -20.08 -29.98
CA MET A 709 -10.26 -21.50 -29.77
C MET A 709 -9.90 -21.84 -28.31
N LEU A 710 -10.04 -20.87 -27.39
CA LEU A 710 -9.52 -21.00 -26.03
C LEU A 710 -10.14 -22.15 -25.23
N ARG A 711 -11.40 -22.52 -25.51
CA ARG A 711 -12.09 -23.58 -24.78
C ARG A 711 -11.52 -24.97 -25.05
N LYS A 712 -11.03 -25.23 -26.27
CA LYS A 712 -10.42 -26.51 -26.64
C LYS A 712 -8.91 -26.52 -26.48
N HIS A 713 -8.25 -25.42 -26.84
CA HIS A 713 -6.81 -25.39 -27.01
C HIS A 713 -6.07 -24.44 -26.06
N GLY A 714 -6.78 -23.85 -25.08
CA GLY A 714 -6.20 -22.90 -24.14
C GLY A 714 -5.91 -21.53 -24.75
N LEU A 715 -5.32 -20.66 -23.94
CA LEU A 715 -4.88 -19.34 -24.36
C LEU A 715 -3.71 -19.43 -25.34
N THR A 716 -3.38 -18.31 -25.99
CA THR A 716 -2.24 -18.26 -26.91
C THR A 716 -0.94 -18.66 -26.22
N VAL A 717 -0.71 -18.26 -24.96
CA VAL A 717 0.54 -18.55 -24.24
C VAL A 717 0.70 -20.01 -23.85
N ASP A 718 -0.41 -20.75 -23.71
CA ASP A 718 -0.38 -22.17 -23.41
C ASP A 718 0.25 -22.97 -24.57
N ASN A 719 0.29 -22.34 -25.75
CA ASN A 719 0.86 -22.88 -26.97
C ASN A 719 2.24 -22.25 -27.28
N VAL A 720 2.88 -21.53 -26.36
CA VAL A 720 4.26 -21.02 -26.54
C VAL A 720 5.25 -22.02 -25.97
N VAL A 721 6.14 -22.53 -26.83
CA VAL A 721 7.13 -23.56 -26.49
C VAL A 721 8.56 -23.02 -26.42
N ASP A 722 8.84 -21.88 -27.05
CA ASP A 722 10.16 -21.22 -27.03
C ASP A 722 10.01 -19.71 -27.26
N ALA A 723 11.05 -18.92 -26.95
CA ALA A 723 11.14 -17.51 -27.29
C ALA A 723 12.60 -17.02 -27.35
N LYS A 724 12.79 -15.86 -27.98
CA LYS A 724 14.00 -15.05 -27.87
C LYS A 724 13.66 -13.68 -27.32
N ILE A 725 14.45 -13.19 -26.37
CA ILE A 725 14.26 -11.88 -25.74
C ILE A 725 15.58 -11.13 -25.65
N VAL A 726 15.54 -9.81 -25.69
CA VAL A 726 16.65 -8.96 -25.27
C VAL A 726 16.36 -8.41 -23.87
N ASP A 727 17.25 -8.70 -22.92
CA ASP A 727 17.12 -8.21 -21.55
C ASP A 727 17.56 -6.75 -21.38
N VAL A 728 17.44 -6.21 -20.16
CA VAL A 728 17.78 -4.82 -19.84
C VAL A 728 19.29 -4.52 -19.92
N GLN A 729 20.14 -5.56 -19.95
CA GLN A 729 21.57 -5.44 -20.20
C GLN A 729 21.90 -5.45 -21.71
N GLY A 730 20.90 -5.62 -22.58
CA GLY A 730 21.10 -5.72 -24.02
C GLY A 730 21.56 -7.10 -24.47
N ARG A 731 21.48 -8.14 -23.62
CA ARG A 731 21.85 -9.52 -23.99
C ARG A 731 20.68 -10.19 -24.70
N ILE A 732 20.96 -10.89 -25.79
CA ILE A 732 19.97 -11.79 -26.42
C ILE A 732 19.98 -13.09 -25.63
N LEU A 733 18.81 -13.44 -25.07
CA LEU A 733 18.59 -14.67 -24.35
C LEU A 733 17.70 -15.59 -25.18
N ASP A 734 18.17 -16.81 -25.41
CA ASP A 734 17.39 -17.92 -25.92
C ASP A 734 16.70 -18.68 -24.77
N ARG A 735 15.99 -19.78 -25.09
CA ARG A 735 15.27 -20.59 -24.10
C ARG A 735 16.08 -21.00 -22.89
N LYS A 736 17.33 -21.40 -23.13
CA LYS A 736 18.23 -21.93 -22.10
C LYS A 736 18.75 -20.78 -21.25
N ALA A 737 19.19 -19.69 -21.89
CA ALA A 737 19.72 -18.52 -21.21
C ALA A 737 18.66 -17.76 -20.39
N MET A 738 17.39 -17.82 -20.79
CA MET A 738 16.28 -17.26 -20.00
C MET A 738 16.06 -18.01 -18.67
N GLY A 739 16.30 -19.32 -18.63
CA GLY A 739 15.84 -20.16 -17.52
C GLY A 739 14.31 -20.28 -17.48
N GLU A 740 13.80 -21.05 -16.50
CA GLU A 740 12.37 -21.34 -16.41
C GLU A 740 11.54 -20.14 -15.96
N ASP A 741 12.03 -19.36 -15.00
CA ASP A 741 11.27 -18.25 -14.41
C ASP A 741 11.01 -17.13 -15.41
N LEU A 742 12.04 -16.70 -16.16
CA LEU A 742 11.88 -15.65 -17.17
C LEU A 742 11.03 -16.15 -18.34
N PHE A 743 11.23 -17.39 -18.79
CA PHE A 743 10.40 -17.97 -19.84
C PHE A 743 8.93 -18.07 -19.41
N TRP A 744 8.66 -18.47 -18.17
CA TRP A 744 7.32 -18.46 -17.60
C TRP A 744 6.74 -17.04 -17.54
N ALA A 745 7.53 -16.05 -17.09
CA ALA A 745 7.07 -14.67 -16.94
C ALA A 745 6.65 -14.02 -18.27
N ILE A 746 7.36 -14.28 -19.37
CA ILE A 746 7.05 -13.69 -20.68
C ILE A 746 5.84 -14.35 -21.38
N LYS A 747 5.30 -15.44 -20.80
CA LYS A 747 4.08 -16.14 -21.22
C LYS A 747 2.85 -15.60 -20.48
N GLY A 748 2.59 -14.30 -20.61
CA GLY A 748 1.37 -13.66 -20.09
C GLY A 748 1.57 -12.61 -19.00
N GLY A 749 2.81 -12.38 -18.54
CA GLY A 749 3.15 -11.35 -17.55
C GLY A 749 3.14 -9.89 -18.06
N GLY A 750 2.63 -9.66 -19.27
CA GLY A 750 2.59 -8.36 -19.93
C GLY A 750 3.82 -8.08 -20.81
N GLY A 751 3.58 -7.36 -21.91
CA GLY A 751 4.66 -6.90 -22.79
C GLY A 751 5.48 -5.78 -22.16
N ALA A 752 6.76 -5.68 -22.52
CA ALA A 752 7.71 -4.65 -22.06
C ALA A 752 8.08 -4.66 -20.56
N SER A 753 7.71 -5.70 -19.82
CA SER A 753 8.03 -5.82 -18.38
C SER A 753 9.40 -6.45 -18.11
N PHE A 754 9.82 -7.43 -18.92
CA PHE A 754 11.00 -8.27 -18.66
C PHE A 754 12.10 -8.16 -19.72
N GLY A 755 11.88 -7.32 -20.73
CA GLY A 755 12.76 -7.14 -21.89
C GLY A 755 11.98 -6.92 -23.18
N VAL A 756 12.69 -6.90 -24.31
CA VAL A 756 12.09 -6.80 -25.64
C VAL A 756 12.06 -8.20 -26.27
N ILE A 757 10.87 -8.80 -26.36
CA ILE A 757 10.73 -10.10 -27.06
C ILE A 757 10.99 -9.89 -28.55
N LEU A 758 11.89 -10.70 -29.11
CA LEU A 758 12.23 -10.71 -30.53
C LEU A 758 11.31 -11.65 -31.31
N SER A 759 11.08 -12.85 -30.78
CA SER A 759 10.27 -13.87 -31.43
C SER A 759 9.78 -14.92 -30.44
N TYR A 760 8.68 -15.59 -30.79
CA TYR A 760 8.15 -16.76 -30.09
C TYR A 760 8.18 -17.98 -31.01
N LYS A 761 8.41 -19.18 -30.46
CA LYS A 761 8.04 -20.44 -31.09
C LYS A 761 6.70 -20.87 -30.54
N ILE A 762 5.72 -20.98 -31.41
CA ILE A 762 4.36 -21.38 -31.08
C ILE A 762 4.10 -22.80 -31.55
N LYS A 763 3.32 -23.56 -30.77
CA LYS A 763 2.75 -24.83 -31.16
C LYS A 763 1.49 -24.58 -32.00
N LEU A 764 1.39 -25.27 -33.11
CA LEU A 764 0.22 -25.30 -33.97
C LEU A 764 -0.72 -26.41 -33.48
N VAL A 765 -2.02 -26.18 -33.61
CA VAL A 765 -3.04 -27.15 -33.20
C VAL A 765 -3.79 -27.66 -34.41
N THR A 766 -4.17 -28.93 -34.40
CA THR A 766 -4.99 -29.50 -35.47
C THR A 766 -6.41 -28.94 -35.41
N VAL A 767 -6.93 -28.51 -36.55
CA VAL A 767 -8.31 -28.04 -36.73
C VAL A 767 -9.00 -28.86 -37.82
N PRO A 768 -10.32 -29.09 -37.72
CA PRO A 768 -11.05 -29.79 -38.77
C PRO A 768 -11.04 -28.99 -40.07
N LYS A 769 -11.19 -29.70 -41.20
CA LYS A 769 -11.29 -29.07 -42.54
C LYS A 769 -12.46 -28.10 -42.66
N THR A 770 -13.49 -28.28 -41.84
CA THR A 770 -14.70 -27.46 -41.80
C THR A 770 -14.88 -26.90 -40.40
N VAL A 771 -15.06 -25.58 -40.31
CA VAL A 771 -15.46 -24.87 -39.10
C VAL A 771 -16.74 -24.10 -39.37
N THR A 772 -17.58 -23.94 -38.36
CA THR A 772 -18.87 -23.25 -38.48
C THR A 772 -18.87 -22.02 -37.58
N VAL A 773 -19.41 -20.90 -38.08
CA VAL A 773 -19.62 -19.67 -37.31
C VAL A 773 -21.08 -19.26 -37.42
N PHE A 774 -21.65 -18.70 -36.36
CA PHE A 774 -22.93 -18.01 -36.44
C PHE A 774 -22.90 -16.68 -35.69
N ARG A 775 -23.83 -15.80 -36.06
CA ARG A 775 -24.15 -14.58 -35.34
C ARG A 775 -25.66 -14.45 -35.27
N ILE A 776 -26.20 -14.48 -34.06
CA ILE A 776 -27.64 -14.29 -33.81
C ILE A 776 -27.81 -12.99 -33.04
N GLU A 777 -28.71 -12.12 -33.51
CA GLU A 777 -29.01 -10.85 -32.88
C GLU A 777 -30.49 -10.75 -32.55
N LYS A 778 -30.82 -10.32 -31.33
CA LYS A 778 -32.18 -10.04 -30.89
C LYS A 778 -32.22 -8.73 -30.11
N LEU A 779 -33.29 -7.98 -30.27
CA LEU A 779 -33.59 -6.88 -29.36
C LEU A 779 -34.14 -7.45 -28.05
N ILE A 780 -33.96 -6.76 -26.92
CA ILE A 780 -34.43 -7.24 -25.62
C ILE A 780 -35.94 -7.51 -25.62
N GLU A 781 -36.73 -6.68 -26.31
CA GLU A 781 -38.17 -6.84 -26.51
C GLU A 781 -38.56 -8.01 -27.43
N ALA A 782 -37.61 -8.52 -28.21
CA ALA A 782 -37.79 -9.62 -29.16
C ALA A 782 -37.12 -10.92 -28.70
N GLY A 783 -37.05 -11.14 -27.37
CA GLY A 783 -36.44 -12.32 -26.76
C GLY A 783 -34.92 -12.24 -26.60
N GLY A 784 -34.33 -11.05 -26.71
CA GLY A 784 -32.91 -10.83 -26.41
C GLY A 784 -32.56 -11.06 -24.94
N THR A 785 -33.48 -10.74 -24.03
CA THR A 785 -33.31 -11.00 -22.59
C THR A 785 -33.17 -12.49 -22.29
N ASP A 786 -34.04 -13.32 -22.87
CA ASP A 786 -33.99 -14.77 -22.70
C ASP A 786 -32.73 -15.37 -23.30
N MET A 787 -32.31 -14.87 -24.48
CA MET A 787 -31.06 -15.27 -25.11
C MET A 787 -29.85 -14.93 -24.23
N ALA A 788 -29.83 -13.75 -23.60
CA ALA A 788 -28.77 -13.35 -22.68
C ALA A 788 -28.76 -14.18 -21.39
N TYR A 789 -29.93 -14.53 -20.85
CA TYR A 789 -30.06 -15.39 -19.68
C TYR A 789 -29.56 -16.80 -19.97
N LYS A 790 -30.02 -17.42 -21.07
CA LYS A 790 -29.60 -18.77 -21.46
C LYS A 790 -28.10 -18.83 -21.76
N PHE A 791 -27.52 -17.77 -22.34
CA PHE A 791 -26.09 -17.71 -22.61
C PHE A 791 -25.27 -17.95 -21.33
N GLN A 792 -25.69 -17.38 -20.19
CA GLN A 792 -24.99 -17.52 -18.91
C GLN A 792 -24.98 -18.96 -18.39
N ILE A 793 -25.98 -19.77 -18.76
CA ILE A 793 -26.13 -21.14 -18.29
C ILE A 793 -25.35 -22.11 -19.19
N VAL A 794 -25.44 -21.92 -20.50
CA VAL A 794 -24.92 -22.89 -21.47
C VAL A 794 -23.48 -22.61 -21.87
N ALA A 795 -23.07 -21.35 -22.02
CA ALA A 795 -21.71 -21.03 -22.46
C ALA A 795 -20.60 -21.63 -21.58
N PRO A 796 -20.75 -21.76 -20.23
CA PRO A 796 -19.75 -22.43 -19.40
C PRO A 796 -19.69 -23.95 -19.56
N THR A 797 -20.80 -24.60 -19.93
CA THR A 797 -20.99 -26.07 -19.85
C THR A 797 -21.05 -26.78 -21.21
N THR A 798 -21.19 -26.03 -22.30
CA THR A 798 -21.27 -26.57 -23.68
C THR A 798 -19.99 -27.27 -24.13
N ASP A 799 -20.04 -28.07 -25.20
CA ASP A 799 -18.89 -28.79 -25.76
C ASP A 799 -17.67 -27.87 -26.03
N ASN A 800 -16.45 -28.32 -25.68
CA ASN A 800 -15.22 -27.53 -25.81
C ASN A 800 -14.91 -27.08 -27.25
N ASN A 801 -15.46 -27.75 -28.27
CA ASN A 801 -15.35 -27.37 -29.67
C ASN A 801 -16.17 -26.11 -30.01
N LEU A 802 -17.11 -25.70 -29.16
CA LEU A 802 -17.95 -24.52 -29.35
C LEU A 802 -17.50 -23.36 -28.46
N PHE A 803 -17.07 -22.27 -29.07
CA PHE A 803 -16.86 -20.99 -28.41
C PHE A 803 -18.08 -20.08 -28.61
N LEU A 804 -18.55 -19.45 -27.53
CA LEU A 804 -19.65 -18.49 -27.55
C LEU A 804 -19.21 -17.17 -26.92
N ARG A 805 -19.58 -16.06 -27.55
CA ARG A 805 -19.39 -14.70 -27.03
C ARG A 805 -20.69 -13.91 -27.15
N MET A 806 -21.06 -13.20 -26.09
CA MET A 806 -22.19 -12.27 -26.09
C MET A 806 -21.71 -10.81 -26.17
N LEU A 807 -22.37 -10.01 -26.99
CA LEU A 807 -22.23 -8.56 -27.05
C LEU A 807 -23.58 -7.91 -26.72
N LEU A 808 -23.56 -6.96 -25.78
CA LEU A 808 -24.71 -6.13 -25.44
C LEU A 808 -24.43 -4.72 -25.97
N GLN A 809 -25.28 -4.23 -26.88
CA GLN A 809 -25.06 -2.94 -27.52
C GLN A 809 -26.32 -2.08 -27.44
N PRO A 810 -26.23 -0.83 -26.93
CA PRO A 810 -27.33 0.12 -27.04
C PRO A 810 -27.53 0.50 -28.51
N VAL A 811 -28.77 0.45 -28.97
CA VAL A 811 -29.16 0.81 -30.33
C VAL A 811 -30.38 1.72 -30.30
N THR A 812 -30.53 2.58 -31.31
CA THR A 812 -31.73 3.40 -31.49
C THR A 812 -32.44 2.93 -32.75
N ILE A 813 -33.69 2.51 -32.62
CA ILE A 813 -34.53 2.03 -33.72
C ILE A 813 -35.82 2.83 -33.67
N ASN A 814 -36.17 3.49 -34.77
CA ASN A 814 -37.37 4.35 -34.85
C ASN A 814 -37.47 5.38 -33.72
N LYS A 815 -36.35 6.02 -33.36
CA LYS A 815 -36.20 6.99 -32.24
C LYS A 815 -36.36 6.38 -30.83
N THR A 816 -36.61 5.08 -30.70
CA THR A 816 -36.64 4.36 -29.42
C THR A 816 -35.26 3.78 -29.11
N LYS A 817 -34.76 4.03 -27.90
CA LYS A 817 -33.53 3.40 -27.41
C LYS A 817 -33.85 2.01 -26.86
N THR A 818 -33.12 1.00 -27.33
CA THR A 818 -33.20 -0.38 -26.83
C THR A 818 -31.80 -1.01 -26.77
N LEU A 819 -31.72 -2.25 -26.30
CA LEU A 819 -30.49 -3.05 -26.29
C LEU A 819 -30.59 -4.18 -27.31
N ARG A 820 -29.55 -4.29 -28.15
CA ARG A 820 -29.32 -5.45 -29.00
C ARG A 820 -28.43 -6.44 -28.26
N VAL A 821 -28.90 -7.66 -28.12
CA VAL A 821 -28.14 -8.81 -27.64
C VAL A 821 -27.64 -9.57 -28.87
N SER A 822 -26.34 -9.77 -29.00
CA SER A 822 -25.74 -10.53 -30.10
C SER A 822 -24.92 -11.69 -29.54
N VAL A 823 -25.16 -12.91 -30.01
CA VAL A 823 -24.33 -14.08 -29.71
C VAL A 823 -23.54 -14.46 -30.95
N LEU A 824 -22.22 -14.49 -30.84
CA LEU A 824 -21.28 -14.88 -31.88
C LEU A 824 -20.58 -16.17 -31.48
N SER A 825 -20.26 -17.02 -32.45
CA SER A 825 -19.63 -18.31 -32.17
C SER A 825 -18.53 -18.71 -33.16
N LEU A 826 -17.71 -19.66 -32.71
CA LEU A 826 -16.86 -20.50 -33.55
C LEU A 826 -17.02 -21.95 -33.08
N TYR A 827 -17.35 -22.85 -34.00
CA TYR A 827 -17.46 -24.28 -33.77
C TYR A 827 -16.45 -25.04 -34.64
N LEU A 828 -15.67 -25.92 -34.02
CA LEU A 828 -14.74 -26.80 -34.70
C LEU A 828 -15.48 -28.05 -35.23
N GLY A 829 -16.29 -27.85 -36.26
CA GLY A 829 -17.05 -28.89 -36.94
C GLY A 829 -18.03 -28.31 -37.97
N ASP A 830 -18.79 -29.18 -38.63
CA ASP A 830 -19.81 -28.80 -39.61
C ASP A 830 -21.10 -28.27 -38.97
N SER A 831 -21.96 -27.66 -39.80
CA SER A 831 -23.18 -27.01 -39.35
C SER A 831 -24.24 -27.97 -38.83
N ASN A 832 -24.33 -29.20 -39.35
CA ASN A 832 -25.33 -30.17 -38.91
C ASN A 832 -25.00 -30.65 -37.50
N SER A 833 -23.74 -30.98 -37.25
CA SER A 833 -23.22 -31.34 -35.93
C SER A 833 -23.45 -30.22 -34.91
N LEU A 834 -23.22 -28.96 -35.31
CA LEU A 834 -23.50 -27.79 -34.45
C LEU A 834 -24.99 -27.65 -34.12
N VAL A 835 -25.88 -27.78 -35.12
CA VAL A 835 -27.32 -27.68 -34.91
C VAL A 835 -27.81 -28.79 -33.98
N SER A 836 -27.34 -30.03 -34.15
CA SER A 836 -27.67 -31.13 -33.25
C SER A 836 -27.16 -30.90 -31.82
N LEU A 837 -25.94 -30.39 -31.67
CA LEU A 837 -25.37 -30.01 -30.37
C LEU A 837 -26.23 -28.95 -29.69
N LEU A 838 -26.55 -27.86 -30.41
CA LEU A 838 -27.37 -26.77 -29.88
C LEU A 838 -28.81 -27.22 -29.61
N ALA A 839 -29.42 -28.08 -30.42
CA ALA A 839 -30.77 -28.59 -30.12
C ALA A 839 -30.81 -29.42 -28.82
N LYS A 840 -29.72 -30.11 -28.49
CA LYS A 840 -29.60 -30.88 -27.24
C LYS A 840 -29.33 -29.99 -26.03
N GLU A 841 -28.44 -29.01 -26.18
CA GLU A 841 -27.96 -28.17 -25.07
C GLU A 841 -28.76 -26.86 -24.92
N TYR A 842 -29.55 -26.51 -25.93
CA TYR A 842 -30.28 -25.26 -26.14
C TYR A 842 -31.67 -25.52 -26.80
N PRO A 843 -32.53 -26.39 -26.22
CA PRO A 843 -33.83 -26.72 -26.80
C PRO A 843 -34.80 -25.53 -26.87
#